data_AF-A0A433VGI3-F1
#
_entry.id   AF-A0A433VGI3-F1
#
_cell.length_a   1.000
_cell.length_b   1.000
_cell.length_c   1.000
_cell.angle_alpha   90.00
_cell.angle_beta   90.00
_cell.angle_gamma   90.00
#
_symmetry.space_group_name_H-M   'P 1'
#
loop_
_entity.id
_entity.type
_entity.pdbx_description
1 polymer ?
#
loop_
_entity_poly.entity_id
_entity_poly.type
_entity_poly.pdbx_seq_one_letter_code
_entity_poly.pdbx_strand_id
1 'polypeptide(L)'
;MMHPNYGFMLMKLRRWLRLFVVVTIVILFIFFSNAVTASASNSLMNGQVFYSAGLYNDAIRVWSHAVSRYENKNDKQSQALMLSYLALAYQQNGQLVLAESSISQAKRLIYDNGKVVNLKIGACVLNNQGELLFNLGNTESALLSFQQAEKYYRKSNDVMGVIGTQLNSARALQMLGYFLRAKNILEQVQTSLSAQPDSELKVTALMNLGNLLRVVGNYVGANEVNMQSLKIASAMQLHPQAFMILLNLGRLAEEQGRLTNALQFYQKGAVANSPVRLQASVYELKTLVHLDRYSDAQKLFKQIYTDLLPNYPLSQTKVYAQIELASDLIKMKSLQESSGHGNIKQDYLNISAQVLAKAYKDAQTLAHPRAESIALGRLASLYEQTQQWQNAIKLTTLALEKAHLLKAADIAYQWEWQLGRIFKAQGNIEKAITNYTEAYRILQTLRQDLVGINQDVQLSFRQSVEPVYRELVDLLLQDVPDIALKQQQSKLVFAREIIEALQMAELANYFRQACLNGQPISIEQIDTNAAVIYPIILKDRLEVILSLPNQPLRHYATLKTSAQVETAIKAMRHSQRKTSFERERLLIAQQLYDWLIKPAAEILAKHEIKTLVFVLDGSLRNIPMAALHDGTQYLIEKYALAVAPSLELFKAGVLHKDKIKVLAGGVTLPNQNLSPLPGVEQEIKSIRALVPTTVLLNQNFTIENLRNNLSKQYSVIHLATHGQFSSNVAGTYIQTWNEQLDINMLNSLIAERNLQGTSPIELLILSACQTASGDDSAALGIAGVAAHSGARSVLASLWQINDEYTPVFMNVFYKQLYSGAKRAEALQKAQLELMKSEEYKHPYYWASFILVGNWL
;
A
#
# COMPACT_ATOMS: atom_id res chain seq x y z
N MET A 1 41.43 63.97 -53.22
CA MET A 1 42.53 63.00 -53.08
C MET A 1 42.37 62.29 -51.75
N MET A 2 41.77 61.10 -51.74
CA MET A 2 41.62 60.25 -50.55
C MET A 2 42.65 59.11 -50.64
N HIS A 3 43.55 59.03 -49.67
CA HIS A 3 44.48 57.93 -49.52
C HIS A 3 43.77 56.70 -48.93
N PRO A 4 43.87 55.51 -49.56
CA PRO A 4 43.32 54.26 -49.03
C PRO A 4 44.45 53.49 -48.32
N ASN A 5 44.41 53.37 -46.99
CA ASN A 5 45.30 52.39 -46.32
C ASN A 5 44.80 51.80 -45.00
N TYR A 6 43.53 52.04 -44.62
CA TYR A 6 42.97 51.46 -43.39
C TYR A 6 42.34 50.07 -43.55
N GLY A 7 41.95 49.67 -44.77
CA GLY A 7 41.32 48.36 -45.03
C GLY A 7 42.29 47.16 -44.93
N PHE A 8 43.54 47.34 -45.33
CA PHE A 8 44.51 46.24 -45.41
C PHE A 8 45.06 45.81 -44.03
N MET A 9 45.10 46.74 -43.08
CA MET A 9 45.61 46.50 -41.72
C MET A 9 44.59 45.74 -40.85
N LEU A 10 43.29 46.09 -40.95
CA LEU A 10 42.19 45.40 -40.26
C LEU A 10 42.00 43.95 -40.73
N MET A 11 42.26 43.67 -42.02
CA MET A 11 42.14 42.32 -42.56
C MET A 11 43.28 41.40 -42.10
N LYS A 12 44.51 41.92 -41.96
CA LYS A 12 45.64 41.16 -41.39
C LYS A 12 45.45 40.91 -39.89
N LEU A 13 44.90 41.86 -39.14
CA LEU A 13 44.63 41.71 -37.70
C LEU A 13 43.57 40.63 -37.41
N ARG A 14 42.47 40.59 -38.19
CA ARG A 14 41.44 39.54 -38.08
C ARG A 14 41.96 38.15 -38.46
N ARG A 15 42.90 38.07 -39.41
CA ARG A 15 43.51 36.80 -39.84
C ARG A 15 44.47 36.28 -38.78
N TRP A 16 45.24 37.16 -38.13
CA TRP A 16 46.08 36.82 -36.98
C TRP A 16 45.28 36.45 -35.73
N LEU A 17 44.16 37.13 -35.43
CA LEU A 17 43.27 36.75 -34.32
C LEU A 17 42.60 35.39 -34.56
N ARG A 18 42.19 35.06 -35.79
CA ARG A 18 41.65 33.73 -36.11
C ARG A 18 42.73 32.65 -36.06
N LEU A 19 43.95 32.93 -36.53
CA LEU A 19 45.06 31.98 -36.42
C LEU A 19 45.46 31.77 -34.95
N PHE A 20 45.48 32.83 -34.14
CA PHE A 20 45.75 32.75 -32.72
C PHE A 20 44.67 31.94 -32.01
N VAL A 21 43.37 32.23 -32.22
CA VAL A 21 42.29 31.44 -31.62
C VAL A 21 42.31 29.97 -32.06
N VAL A 22 42.61 29.67 -33.33
CA VAL A 22 42.72 28.28 -33.80
C VAL A 22 43.96 27.59 -33.22
N VAL A 23 45.10 28.28 -33.12
CA VAL A 23 46.33 27.73 -32.50
C VAL A 23 46.14 27.56 -30.99
N THR A 24 45.44 28.47 -30.30
CA THR A 24 45.12 28.32 -28.86
C THR A 24 44.08 27.23 -28.64
N ILE A 25 43.10 27.04 -29.54
CA ILE A 25 42.15 25.91 -29.47
C ILE A 25 42.85 24.59 -29.78
N VAL A 26 43.78 24.55 -30.74
CA VAL A 26 44.55 23.34 -31.08
C VAL A 26 45.58 23.03 -29.98
N ILE A 27 46.21 24.04 -29.37
CA ILE A 27 47.08 23.85 -28.20
C ILE A 27 46.26 23.46 -26.96
N LEU A 28 45.07 24.04 -26.72
CA LEU A 28 44.14 23.57 -25.70
C LEU A 28 43.64 22.15 -26.00
N PHE A 29 43.41 21.78 -27.26
CA PHE A 29 43.06 20.41 -27.65
C PHE A 29 44.23 19.45 -27.48
N ILE A 30 45.48 19.88 -27.74
CA ILE A 30 46.71 19.10 -27.56
C ILE A 30 47.03 18.97 -26.06
N PHE A 31 46.76 19.99 -25.24
CA PHE A 31 46.86 19.91 -23.77
C PHE A 31 45.71 19.10 -23.14
N PHE A 32 44.49 19.13 -23.70
CA PHE A 32 43.39 18.25 -23.26
C PHE A 32 43.54 16.80 -23.77
N SER A 33 44.19 16.57 -24.90
CA SER A 33 44.46 15.22 -25.42
C SER A 33 45.74 14.60 -24.82
N ASN A 34 46.75 15.40 -24.43
CA ASN A 34 47.96 14.91 -23.76
C ASN A 34 47.89 14.93 -22.22
N ALA A 35 46.76 15.33 -21.61
CA ALA A 35 46.48 15.06 -20.20
C ALA A 35 45.85 13.66 -19.96
N VAL A 36 45.79 12.80 -20.98
CA VAL A 36 45.30 11.41 -20.86
C VAL A 36 46.48 10.44 -20.79
N THR A 37 47.30 10.60 -19.76
CA THR A 37 48.06 9.47 -19.19
C THR A 37 47.79 9.43 -17.69
N ALA A 38 46.52 9.22 -17.34
CA ALA A 38 46.07 9.06 -15.97
C ALA A 38 45.31 7.75 -15.80
N SER A 39 45.58 7.11 -14.67
CA SER A 39 45.28 5.72 -14.28
C SER A 39 43.83 5.23 -14.44
N ALA A 40 43.64 3.93 -14.20
CA ALA A 40 42.39 3.18 -14.17
C ALA A 40 41.20 3.85 -13.44
N SER A 41 41.46 4.75 -12.49
CA SER A 41 40.45 5.47 -11.71
C SER A 41 39.61 6.46 -12.54
N ASN A 42 40.16 7.01 -13.63
CA ASN A 42 39.51 8.12 -14.35
C ASN A 42 38.33 7.64 -15.23
N SER A 43 38.42 6.44 -15.83
CA SER A 43 37.34 5.92 -16.68
C SER A 43 36.09 5.48 -15.90
N LEU A 44 36.26 4.95 -14.69
CA LEU A 44 35.12 4.61 -13.82
C LEU A 44 34.35 5.87 -13.44
N MET A 45 35.05 6.86 -12.88
CA MET A 45 34.45 8.09 -12.37
C MET A 45 33.79 8.91 -13.49
N ASN A 46 34.45 9.05 -14.66
CA ASN A 46 33.86 9.77 -15.79
C ASN A 46 32.56 9.10 -16.29
N GLY A 47 32.54 7.77 -16.39
CA GLY A 47 31.32 7.07 -16.76
C GLY A 47 30.21 7.19 -15.71
N GLN A 48 30.55 7.18 -14.41
CA GLN A 48 29.59 7.41 -13.32
C GLN A 48 28.99 8.82 -13.37
N VAL A 49 29.79 9.84 -13.68
CA VAL A 49 29.31 11.21 -13.88
C VAL A 49 28.29 11.26 -15.02
N PHE A 50 28.61 10.72 -16.19
CA PHE A 50 27.67 10.65 -17.31
C PHE A 50 26.40 9.86 -16.97
N TYR A 51 26.54 8.72 -16.30
CA TYR A 51 25.42 7.90 -15.87
C TYR A 51 24.50 8.66 -14.90
N SER A 52 25.06 9.34 -13.90
CA SER A 52 24.31 10.15 -12.93
C SER A 52 23.61 11.35 -13.57
N ALA A 53 24.15 11.87 -14.67
CA ALA A 53 23.54 12.94 -15.46
C ALA A 53 22.46 12.45 -16.45
N GLY A 54 22.18 11.14 -16.51
CA GLY A 54 21.25 10.55 -17.47
C GLY A 54 21.79 10.46 -18.91
N LEU A 55 23.08 10.75 -19.11
CA LEU A 55 23.76 10.69 -20.40
C LEU A 55 24.26 9.27 -20.67
N TYR A 56 23.33 8.31 -20.78
CA TYR A 56 23.64 6.88 -20.82
C TYR A 56 24.49 6.48 -22.04
N ASN A 57 24.29 7.11 -23.20
CA ASN A 57 25.11 6.84 -24.39
C ASN A 57 26.58 7.27 -24.20
N ASP A 58 26.83 8.36 -23.48
CA ASP A 58 28.19 8.80 -23.17
C ASP A 58 28.83 7.88 -22.12
N ALA A 59 28.06 7.45 -21.12
CA ALA A 59 28.51 6.44 -20.14
C ALA A 59 28.85 5.12 -20.82
N ILE A 60 28.00 4.63 -21.73
CA ILE A 60 28.23 3.45 -22.57
C ILE A 60 29.55 3.61 -23.32
N ARG A 61 29.75 4.73 -24.04
CA ARG A 61 30.98 4.96 -24.80
C ARG A 61 32.23 4.90 -23.93
N VAL A 62 32.22 5.57 -22.77
CA VAL A 62 33.36 5.60 -21.85
C VAL A 62 33.65 4.21 -21.28
N TRP A 63 32.63 3.50 -20.81
CA TRP A 63 32.81 2.18 -20.22
C TRP A 63 33.13 1.11 -21.26
N SER A 64 32.53 1.11 -22.45
CA SER A 64 32.90 0.21 -23.55
C SER A 64 34.36 0.37 -23.95
N HIS A 65 34.86 1.61 -24.08
CA HIS A 65 36.27 1.85 -24.35
C HIS A 65 37.17 1.35 -23.21
N ALA A 66 36.73 1.50 -21.96
CA ALA A 66 37.45 0.96 -20.81
C ALA A 66 37.47 -0.57 -20.80
N VAL A 67 36.36 -1.24 -21.14
CA VAL A 67 36.29 -2.71 -21.29
C VAL A 67 37.32 -3.19 -22.30
N SER A 68 37.35 -2.65 -23.52
CA SER A 68 38.31 -3.05 -24.56
C SER A 68 39.75 -2.80 -24.14
N ARG A 69 40.02 -1.71 -23.42
CA ARG A 69 41.36 -1.42 -22.90
C ARG A 69 41.81 -2.46 -21.86
N TYR A 70 40.93 -2.87 -20.94
CA TYR A 70 41.27 -3.85 -19.91
C TYR A 70 41.35 -5.27 -20.47
N GLU A 71 40.54 -5.58 -21.47
CA GLU A 71 40.65 -6.83 -22.23
C GLU A 71 42.02 -6.97 -22.89
N ASN A 72 42.49 -5.93 -23.59
CA ASN A 72 43.82 -5.91 -24.21
C ASN A 72 44.97 -6.01 -23.19
N LYS A 73 44.74 -5.58 -21.95
CA LYS A 73 45.70 -5.70 -20.83
C LYS A 73 45.57 -7.01 -20.05
N ASN A 74 44.62 -7.88 -20.42
CA ASN A 74 44.26 -9.09 -19.68
C ASN A 74 43.91 -8.83 -18.19
N ASP A 75 43.43 -7.62 -17.88
CA ASP A 75 42.97 -7.24 -16.53
C ASP A 75 41.49 -7.61 -16.37
N LYS A 76 41.26 -8.89 -16.06
CA LYS A 76 39.91 -9.45 -15.90
C LYS A 76 39.09 -8.77 -14.80
N GLN A 77 39.75 -8.27 -13.75
CA GLN A 77 39.07 -7.63 -12.61
C GLN A 77 38.50 -6.27 -13.01
N SER A 78 39.31 -5.41 -13.60
CA SER A 78 38.86 -4.10 -14.08
C SER A 78 37.89 -4.24 -15.25
N GLN A 79 38.10 -5.24 -16.13
CA GLN A 79 37.17 -5.56 -17.21
C GLN A 79 35.78 -5.93 -16.65
N ALA A 80 35.72 -6.83 -15.66
CA ALA A 80 34.47 -7.24 -15.02
C ALA A 80 33.74 -6.07 -14.36
N LEU A 81 34.47 -5.20 -13.67
CA LEU A 81 33.90 -4.01 -13.05
C LEU A 81 33.25 -3.09 -14.10
N MET A 82 33.96 -2.77 -15.19
CA MET A 82 33.43 -1.92 -16.26
C MET A 82 32.23 -2.57 -16.95
N LEU A 83 32.27 -3.87 -17.23
CA LEU A 83 31.15 -4.62 -17.80
C LEU A 83 29.89 -4.55 -16.93
N SER A 84 30.05 -4.56 -15.59
CA SER A 84 28.90 -4.48 -14.68
C SER A 84 28.23 -3.09 -14.71
N TYR A 85 29.01 -2.01 -14.81
CA TYR A 85 28.47 -0.66 -14.98
C TYR A 85 27.86 -0.46 -16.37
N LEU A 86 28.52 -0.99 -17.40
CA LEU A 86 28.03 -0.98 -18.77
C LEU A 86 26.67 -1.69 -18.89
N ALA A 87 26.46 -2.79 -18.16
CA ALA A 87 25.17 -3.46 -18.09
C ALA A 87 24.05 -2.54 -17.58
N LEU A 88 24.32 -1.75 -16.53
CA LEU A 88 23.35 -0.77 -16.02
C LEU A 88 23.04 0.33 -17.04
N ALA A 89 24.04 0.83 -17.76
CA ALA A 89 23.81 1.83 -18.80
C ALA A 89 23.03 1.26 -20.00
N TYR A 90 23.33 0.04 -20.43
CA TYR A 90 22.55 -0.64 -21.46
C TYR A 90 21.10 -0.83 -21.06
N GLN A 91 20.84 -1.20 -19.81
CA GLN A 91 19.47 -1.32 -19.29
C GLN A 91 18.73 0.03 -19.36
N GLN A 92 19.34 1.11 -18.88
CA GLN A 92 18.73 2.44 -18.92
C GLN A 92 18.49 2.93 -20.36
N ASN A 93 19.25 2.42 -21.32
CA ASN A 93 19.09 2.71 -22.75
C ASN A 93 18.18 1.71 -23.50
N GLY A 94 17.46 0.83 -22.78
CA GLY A 94 16.54 -0.16 -23.35
C GLY A 94 17.20 -1.37 -24.03
N GLN A 95 18.52 -1.50 -23.97
CA GLN A 95 19.30 -2.55 -24.64
C GLN A 95 19.42 -3.80 -23.75
N LEU A 96 18.29 -4.44 -23.44
CA LEU A 96 18.21 -5.51 -22.43
C LEU A 96 19.12 -6.72 -22.71
N VAL A 97 19.18 -7.17 -23.97
CA VAL A 97 20.04 -8.31 -24.37
C VAL A 97 21.52 -7.99 -24.12
N LEU A 98 21.96 -6.75 -24.42
CA LEU A 98 23.32 -6.32 -24.18
C LEU A 98 23.62 -6.16 -22.68
N ALA A 99 22.63 -5.70 -21.91
CA ALA A 99 22.73 -5.60 -20.46
C ALA A 99 22.93 -6.99 -19.81
N GLU A 100 22.09 -7.96 -20.17
CA GLU A 100 22.17 -9.35 -19.69
C GLU A 100 23.48 -10.04 -20.11
N SER A 101 23.91 -9.84 -21.35
CA SER A 101 25.19 -10.36 -21.84
C SER A 101 26.38 -9.78 -21.08
N SER A 102 26.40 -8.45 -20.88
CA SER A 102 27.49 -7.74 -20.19
C SER A 102 27.61 -8.17 -18.73
N ILE A 103 26.50 -8.27 -17.99
CA ILE A 103 26.54 -8.71 -16.60
C ILE A 103 26.95 -10.19 -16.48
N SER A 104 26.53 -11.03 -17.43
CA SER A 104 26.89 -12.45 -17.47
C SER A 104 28.38 -12.63 -17.75
N GLN A 105 28.96 -11.81 -18.63
CA GLN A 105 30.40 -11.77 -18.87
C GLN A 105 31.17 -11.26 -17.64
N ALA A 106 30.71 -10.17 -17.00
CA ALA A 106 31.30 -9.66 -15.77
C ALA A 106 31.36 -10.73 -14.68
N LYS A 107 30.25 -11.46 -14.49
CA LYS A 107 30.16 -12.56 -13.53
C LYS A 107 31.16 -13.66 -13.85
N ARG A 108 31.28 -14.10 -15.10
CA ARG A 108 32.27 -15.13 -15.47
C ARG A 108 33.72 -14.70 -15.17
N LEU A 109 34.05 -13.43 -15.33
CA LEU A 109 35.41 -12.91 -15.12
C LEU A 109 35.83 -12.77 -13.65
N ILE A 110 34.87 -12.67 -12.72
CA ILE A 110 35.17 -12.57 -11.27
C ILE A 110 35.27 -13.91 -10.55
N TYR A 111 34.95 -15.03 -11.22
CA TYR A 111 35.08 -16.38 -10.69
C TYR A 111 36.24 -17.13 -11.34
N ASP A 112 37.07 -17.77 -10.52
CA ASP A 112 38.13 -18.68 -10.94
C ASP A 112 38.02 -19.98 -10.12
N ASN A 113 37.91 -21.13 -10.79
CA ASN A 113 37.66 -22.44 -10.16
C ASN A 113 36.52 -22.43 -9.11
N GLY A 114 35.45 -21.68 -9.39
CA GLY A 114 34.29 -21.55 -8.50
C GLY A 114 34.48 -20.61 -7.29
N LYS A 115 35.66 -19.98 -7.13
CA LYS A 115 35.95 -19.00 -6.08
C LYS A 115 35.96 -17.57 -6.64
N VAL A 116 35.48 -16.62 -5.84
CA VAL A 116 35.53 -15.20 -6.21
C VAL A 116 36.96 -14.68 -6.06
N VAL A 117 37.52 -14.12 -7.13
CA VAL A 117 38.94 -13.69 -7.19
C VAL A 117 39.17 -12.43 -6.35
N ASN A 118 38.22 -11.50 -6.36
CA ASN A 118 38.27 -10.26 -5.58
C ASN A 118 36.90 -10.01 -4.93
N LEU A 119 36.85 -10.05 -3.61
CA LEU A 119 35.59 -9.93 -2.85
C LEU A 119 34.88 -8.59 -3.11
N LYS A 120 35.61 -7.46 -3.18
CA LYS A 120 35.01 -6.14 -3.35
C LYS A 120 34.46 -5.95 -4.76
N ILE A 121 35.21 -6.36 -5.79
CA ILE A 121 34.72 -6.31 -7.18
C ILE A 121 33.59 -7.31 -7.39
N GLY A 122 33.71 -8.52 -6.82
CA GLY A 122 32.65 -9.51 -6.87
C GLY A 122 31.36 -9.03 -6.22
N ALA A 123 31.45 -8.33 -5.09
CA ALA A 123 30.31 -7.70 -4.45
C ALA A 123 29.67 -6.61 -5.33
N CYS A 124 30.48 -5.76 -5.97
CA CYS A 124 29.98 -4.73 -6.88
C CYS A 124 29.26 -5.31 -8.11
N VAL A 125 29.84 -6.34 -8.74
CA VAL A 125 29.22 -7.04 -9.88
C VAL A 125 27.89 -7.67 -9.46
N LEU A 126 27.83 -8.35 -8.31
CA LEU A 126 26.60 -8.95 -7.81
C LEU A 126 25.55 -7.90 -7.42
N ASN A 127 25.96 -6.77 -6.86
CA ASN A 127 25.05 -5.66 -6.55
C ASN A 127 24.47 -5.06 -7.83
N ASN A 128 25.29 -4.82 -8.86
CA ASN A 128 24.82 -4.32 -10.16
C ASN A 128 23.95 -5.36 -10.88
N GLN A 129 24.23 -6.67 -10.72
CA GLN A 129 23.35 -7.73 -11.19
C GLN A 129 21.99 -7.68 -10.47
N GLY A 130 21.99 -7.48 -9.16
CA GLY A 130 20.76 -7.30 -8.39
C GLY A 130 19.96 -6.09 -8.89
N GLU A 131 20.61 -4.95 -9.15
CA GLU A 131 19.95 -3.76 -9.70
C GLU A 131 19.33 -4.04 -11.08
N LEU A 132 20.08 -4.71 -11.95
CA LEU A 132 19.59 -5.13 -13.27
C LEU A 132 18.33 -5.99 -13.13
N LEU A 133 18.39 -7.05 -12.31
CA LEU A 133 17.29 -7.97 -12.07
C LEU A 133 16.07 -7.27 -11.46
N PHE A 134 16.30 -6.37 -10.51
CA PHE A 134 15.25 -5.59 -9.84
C PHE A 134 14.49 -4.74 -10.87
N ASN A 135 15.21 -4.02 -11.72
CA ASN A 135 14.64 -3.20 -12.78
C ASN A 135 13.96 -4.01 -13.89
N LEU A 136 14.30 -5.30 -14.04
CA LEU A 136 13.62 -6.26 -14.93
C LEU A 136 12.38 -6.92 -14.28
N GLY A 137 12.06 -6.58 -13.02
CA GLY A 137 10.96 -7.19 -12.27
C GLY A 137 11.27 -8.57 -11.70
N ASN A 138 12.51 -9.07 -11.84
CA ASN A 138 12.94 -10.33 -11.20
C ASN A 138 13.44 -10.05 -9.77
N THR A 139 12.51 -9.58 -8.93
CA THR A 139 12.80 -9.02 -7.61
C THR A 139 13.34 -10.06 -6.62
N GLU A 140 12.90 -11.31 -6.68
CA GLU A 140 13.44 -12.39 -5.84
C GLU A 140 14.91 -12.68 -6.16
N SER A 141 15.24 -12.83 -7.44
CA SER A 141 16.63 -13.05 -7.86
C SER A 141 17.50 -11.83 -7.57
N ALA A 142 16.93 -10.63 -7.65
CA ALA A 142 17.59 -9.40 -7.25
C ALA A 142 17.94 -9.41 -5.76
N LEU A 143 16.97 -9.76 -4.90
CA LEU A 143 17.17 -9.87 -3.45
C LEU A 143 18.28 -10.87 -3.11
N LEU A 144 18.28 -12.05 -3.74
CA LEU A 144 19.35 -13.05 -3.57
C LEU A 144 20.71 -12.51 -4.00
N SER A 145 20.76 -11.76 -5.10
CA SER A 145 22.00 -11.14 -5.60
C SER A 145 22.52 -10.07 -4.63
N PHE A 146 21.64 -9.22 -4.10
CA PHE A 146 22.00 -8.22 -3.08
C PHE A 146 22.51 -8.87 -1.79
N GLN A 147 21.84 -9.93 -1.29
CA GLN A 147 22.26 -10.66 -0.09
C GLN A 147 23.62 -11.34 -0.28
N GLN A 148 23.91 -11.86 -1.48
CA GLN A 148 25.21 -12.44 -1.76
C GLN A 148 26.30 -11.36 -1.88
N ALA A 149 26.00 -10.21 -2.47
CA ALA A 149 26.90 -9.06 -2.51
C ALA A 149 27.22 -8.55 -1.09
N GLU A 150 26.22 -8.48 -0.21
CA GLU A 150 26.39 -8.10 1.20
C GLU A 150 27.38 -9.00 1.92
N LYS A 151 27.28 -10.33 1.74
CA LYS A 151 28.23 -11.29 2.33
C LYS A 151 29.67 -11.00 1.92
N TYR A 152 29.90 -10.61 0.66
CA TYR A 152 31.23 -10.26 0.18
C TYR A 152 31.71 -8.92 0.72
N TYR A 153 30.86 -7.89 0.77
CA TYR A 153 31.20 -6.61 1.38
C TYR A 153 31.52 -6.74 2.89
N ARG A 154 30.78 -7.58 3.63
CA ARG A 154 31.09 -7.90 5.03
C ARG A 154 32.48 -8.54 5.16
N LYS A 155 32.79 -9.54 4.33
CA LYS A 155 34.11 -10.20 4.34
C LYS A 155 35.25 -9.27 3.94
N SER A 156 34.98 -8.25 3.13
CA SER A 156 35.97 -7.22 2.75
C SER A 156 35.99 -6.00 3.68
N ASN A 157 35.24 -6.01 4.79
CA ASN A 157 35.09 -4.88 5.72
C ASN A 157 34.63 -3.57 5.06
N ASP A 158 33.80 -3.66 4.00
CA ASP A 158 33.26 -2.49 3.30
C ASP A 158 31.89 -2.12 3.85
N VAL A 159 31.88 -1.26 4.88
CA VAL A 159 30.65 -0.87 5.60
C VAL A 159 29.65 -0.15 4.68
N MET A 160 30.13 0.72 3.78
CA MET A 160 29.26 1.44 2.86
C MET A 160 28.68 0.51 1.79
N GLY A 161 29.45 -0.48 1.32
CA GLY A 161 28.95 -1.56 0.47
C GLY A 161 27.82 -2.36 1.14
N VAL A 162 28.00 -2.72 2.41
CA VAL A 162 26.95 -3.39 3.22
C VAL A 162 25.69 -2.53 3.29
N ILE A 163 25.80 -1.26 3.67
CA ILE A 163 24.67 -0.33 3.75
C ILE A 163 23.95 -0.23 2.39
N GLY A 164 24.70 -0.05 1.30
CA GLY A 164 24.13 0.03 -0.04
C GLY A 164 23.35 -1.22 -0.43
N THR A 165 23.93 -2.41 -0.20
CA THR A 165 23.23 -3.68 -0.47
C THR A 165 22.01 -3.88 0.43
N GLN A 166 22.06 -3.45 1.69
CA GLN A 166 20.92 -3.53 2.60
C GLN A 166 19.79 -2.59 2.19
N LEU A 167 20.08 -1.37 1.74
CA LEU A 167 19.08 -0.47 1.16
C LEU A 167 18.44 -1.07 -0.10
N ASN A 168 19.24 -1.69 -0.96
CA ASN A 168 18.76 -2.38 -2.16
C ASN A 168 17.91 -3.62 -1.81
N SER A 169 18.33 -4.42 -0.83
CA SER A 169 17.55 -5.54 -0.30
C SER A 169 16.26 -5.06 0.35
N ALA A 170 16.27 -3.96 1.09
CA ALA A 170 15.06 -3.38 1.67
C ALA A 170 14.08 -2.93 0.59
N ARG A 171 14.56 -2.29 -0.48
CA ARG A 171 13.74 -1.93 -1.66
C ARG A 171 13.18 -3.16 -2.37
N ALA A 172 13.99 -4.22 -2.53
CA ALA A 172 13.53 -5.49 -3.09
C ALA A 172 12.48 -6.18 -2.19
N LEU A 173 12.70 -6.21 -0.88
CA LEU A 173 11.75 -6.74 0.10
C LEU A 173 10.44 -5.94 0.11
N GLN A 174 10.48 -4.61 -0.04
CA GLN A 174 9.27 -3.79 -0.20
C GLN A 174 8.50 -4.18 -1.45
N MET A 175 9.20 -4.31 -2.59
CA MET A 175 8.61 -4.74 -3.86
C MET A 175 8.06 -6.17 -3.80
N LEU A 176 8.59 -7.03 -2.91
CA LEU A 176 8.08 -8.37 -2.60
C LEU A 176 7.08 -8.38 -1.42
N GLY A 177 6.66 -7.21 -0.93
CA GLY A 177 5.70 -7.08 0.16
C GLY A 177 6.18 -7.50 1.57
N TYR A 178 7.47 -7.79 1.77
CA TYR A 178 8.08 -8.15 3.05
C TYR A 178 8.46 -6.94 3.92
N PHE A 179 7.47 -6.13 4.30
CA PHE A 179 7.66 -4.85 5.01
C PHE A 179 8.36 -4.93 6.35
N LEU A 180 8.02 -5.91 7.19
CA LEU A 180 8.66 -6.06 8.50
C LEU A 180 10.15 -6.38 8.33
N ARG A 181 10.49 -7.24 7.36
CA ARG A 181 11.90 -7.55 7.04
C ARG A 181 12.61 -6.32 6.49
N ALA A 182 11.96 -5.57 5.60
CA ALA A 182 12.50 -4.32 5.08
C ALA A 182 12.74 -3.31 6.22
N LYS A 183 11.74 -3.09 7.09
CA LYS A 183 11.83 -2.19 8.26
C LYS A 183 12.99 -2.57 9.18
N ASN A 184 13.12 -3.85 9.54
CA ASN A 184 14.22 -4.32 10.38
C ASN A 184 15.59 -4.05 9.74
N ILE A 185 15.73 -4.28 8.43
CA ILE A 185 16.97 -3.93 7.71
C ILE A 185 17.20 -2.42 7.73
N LEU A 186 16.16 -1.60 7.51
CA LEU A 186 16.27 -0.14 7.51
C LEU A 186 16.67 0.41 8.88
N GLU A 187 16.19 -0.17 9.99
CA GLU A 187 16.60 0.20 11.36
C GLU A 187 18.06 -0.16 11.65
N GLN A 188 18.52 -1.32 11.16
CA GLN A 188 19.94 -1.70 11.21
C GLN A 188 20.82 -0.76 10.38
N VAL A 189 20.34 -0.38 9.19
CA VAL A 189 21.02 0.60 8.32
C VAL A 189 21.08 1.95 8.99
N GLN A 190 20.01 2.42 9.64
CA GLN A 190 19.99 3.68 10.39
C GLN A 190 21.04 3.68 11.51
N THR A 191 21.12 2.60 12.29
CA THR A 191 22.12 2.44 13.34
C THR A 191 23.54 2.47 12.78
N SER A 192 23.77 1.74 11.68
CA SER A 192 25.08 1.66 11.01
C SER A 192 25.50 3.02 10.42
N LEU A 193 24.57 3.75 9.81
CA LEU A 193 24.80 5.08 9.23
C LEU A 193 25.08 6.14 10.30
N SER A 194 24.43 6.07 11.46
CA SER A 194 24.69 6.98 12.58
C SER A 194 26.13 6.89 13.09
N ALA A 195 26.76 5.72 12.99
CA ALA A 195 28.16 5.50 13.36
C ALA A 195 29.17 5.96 12.29
N GLN A 196 28.73 6.29 11.07
CA GLN A 196 29.63 6.76 10.01
C GLN A 196 29.91 8.26 10.13
N PRO A 197 31.12 8.73 9.77
CA PRO A 197 31.41 10.15 9.69
C PRO A 197 30.57 10.83 8.59
N ASP A 198 30.38 12.13 8.74
CA ASP A 198 29.64 12.94 7.77
C ASP A 198 30.36 12.95 6.43
N SER A 199 29.62 12.56 5.38
CA SER A 199 30.12 12.42 4.01
C SER A 199 28.96 12.54 3.02
N GLU A 200 29.25 12.85 1.77
CA GLU A 200 28.26 12.89 0.69
C GLU A 200 27.55 11.53 0.50
N LEU A 201 28.29 10.43 0.67
CA LEU A 201 27.74 9.07 0.65
C LEU A 201 26.75 8.83 1.80
N LYS A 202 27.06 9.31 3.02
CA LYS A 202 26.14 9.23 4.17
C LYS A 202 24.87 10.05 3.92
N VAL A 203 24.98 11.25 3.37
CA VAL A 203 23.82 12.09 3.00
C VAL A 203 22.91 11.35 2.01
N THR A 204 23.50 10.75 0.98
CA THR A 204 22.76 10.00 -0.05
C THR A 204 22.08 8.76 0.55
N ALA A 205 22.79 8.02 1.40
CA ALA A 205 22.26 6.85 2.08
C ALA A 205 21.12 7.20 3.05
N LEU A 206 21.25 8.28 3.84
CA LEU A 206 20.19 8.79 4.71
C LEU A 206 18.98 9.26 3.90
N MET A 207 19.18 9.98 2.79
CA MET A 207 18.08 10.40 1.92
C MET A 207 17.30 9.19 1.37
N ASN A 208 18.01 8.16 0.91
CA ASN A 208 17.40 6.92 0.43
C ASN A 208 16.68 6.16 1.56
N LEU A 209 17.31 6.05 2.74
CA LEU A 209 16.70 5.48 3.93
C LEU A 209 15.41 6.21 4.31
N GLY A 210 15.43 7.55 4.34
CA GLY A 210 14.26 8.37 4.65
C GLY A 210 13.12 8.15 3.66
N ASN A 211 13.43 8.02 2.37
CA ASN A 211 12.43 7.68 1.36
C ASN A 211 11.87 6.25 1.54
N LEU A 212 12.72 5.27 1.88
CA LEU A 212 12.29 3.90 2.14
C LEU A 212 11.45 3.79 3.42
N LEU A 213 11.82 4.52 4.48
CA LEU A 213 11.06 4.62 5.74
C LEU A 213 9.68 5.24 5.51
N ARG A 214 9.59 6.25 4.64
CA ARG A 214 8.34 6.86 4.20
C ARG A 214 7.43 5.82 3.54
N VAL A 215 7.97 5.05 2.58
CA VAL A 215 7.23 4.00 1.87
C VAL A 215 6.71 2.90 2.79
N VAL A 216 7.48 2.48 3.81
CA VAL A 216 7.00 1.50 4.80
C VAL A 216 6.06 2.10 5.86
N GLY A 217 5.79 3.40 5.81
CA GLY A 217 4.88 4.09 6.73
C GLY A 217 5.50 4.55 8.05
N ASN A 218 6.82 4.39 8.23
CA ASN A 218 7.51 4.98 9.37
C ASN A 218 7.77 6.47 9.10
N TYR A 219 6.71 7.28 9.16
CA TYR A 219 6.78 8.69 8.82
C TYR A 219 7.61 9.51 9.82
N VAL A 220 7.63 9.11 11.10
CA VAL A 220 8.44 9.76 12.14
C VAL A 220 9.92 9.54 11.84
N GLY A 221 10.35 8.28 11.69
CA GLY A 221 11.72 7.95 11.33
C GLY A 221 12.13 8.52 9.97
N ALA A 222 11.23 8.51 8.99
CA ALA A 222 11.48 9.16 7.69
C ALA A 222 11.74 10.66 7.83
N ASN A 223 10.97 11.36 8.68
CA ASN A 223 11.16 12.79 8.92
C ASN A 223 12.49 13.05 9.63
N GLU A 224 12.80 12.29 10.68
CA GLU A 224 14.06 12.42 11.44
C GLU A 224 15.27 12.21 10.55
N VAL A 225 15.30 11.12 9.78
CA VAL A 225 16.42 10.77 8.89
C VAL A 225 16.57 11.79 7.76
N ASN A 226 15.48 12.25 7.14
CA ASN A 226 15.56 13.28 6.10
C ASN A 226 16.03 14.63 6.67
N MET A 227 15.57 15.02 7.87
CA MET A 227 16.02 16.26 8.53
C MET A 227 17.50 16.18 8.91
N GLN A 228 17.96 15.03 9.41
CA GLN A 228 19.39 14.78 9.67
C GLN A 228 20.20 14.89 8.37
N SER A 229 19.75 14.25 7.29
CA SER A 229 20.40 14.31 5.98
C SER A 229 20.48 15.76 5.47
N LEU A 230 19.40 16.53 5.59
CA LEU A 230 19.34 17.93 5.17
C LEU A 230 20.32 18.80 5.97
N LYS A 231 20.44 18.55 7.28
CA LYS A 231 21.38 19.27 8.15
C LYS A 231 22.83 19.03 7.71
N ILE A 232 23.21 17.77 7.47
CA ILE A 232 24.56 17.40 7.01
C ILE A 232 24.81 17.99 5.62
N ALA A 233 23.87 17.81 4.68
CA ALA A 233 23.97 18.36 3.34
C ALA A 233 24.16 19.89 3.37
N SER A 234 23.44 20.58 4.24
CA SER A 234 23.55 22.04 4.39
C SER A 234 24.90 22.46 4.99
N ALA A 235 25.38 21.75 6.02
CA ALA A 235 26.68 22.02 6.64
C ALA A 235 27.86 21.78 5.67
N MET A 236 27.73 20.76 4.81
CA MET A 236 28.72 20.41 3.77
C MET A 236 28.52 21.17 2.44
N GLN A 237 27.52 22.07 2.35
CA GLN A 237 27.17 22.81 1.13
C GLN A 237 26.87 21.91 -0.09
N LEU A 238 26.30 20.72 0.16
CA LEU A 238 25.85 19.76 -0.84
C LEU A 238 24.48 20.18 -1.38
N HIS A 239 24.45 21.29 -2.12
CA HIS A 239 23.23 21.92 -2.61
C HIS A 239 22.33 20.97 -3.44
N PRO A 240 22.84 20.14 -4.38
CA PRO A 240 22.00 19.23 -5.15
C PRO A 240 21.21 18.24 -4.28
N GLN A 241 21.89 17.61 -3.31
CA GLN A 241 21.30 16.66 -2.39
C GLN A 241 20.29 17.35 -1.45
N ALA A 242 20.61 18.56 -0.97
CA ALA A 242 19.69 19.33 -0.13
C ALA A 242 18.33 19.56 -0.82
N PHE A 243 18.32 19.89 -2.12
CA PHE A 243 17.08 20.06 -2.88
C PHE A 243 16.31 18.75 -3.06
N MET A 244 16.98 17.63 -3.32
CA MET A 244 16.32 16.32 -3.38
C MET A 244 15.69 15.92 -2.03
N ILE A 245 16.35 16.24 -0.92
CA ILE A 245 15.82 15.97 0.43
C ILE A 245 14.60 16.85 0.71
N LEU A 246 14.59 18.12 0.27
CA LEU A 246 13.42 18.99 0.36
C LEU A 246 12.23 18.42 -0.42
N LEU A 247 12.46 17.88 -1.62
CA LEU A 247 11.43 17.19 -2.40
C LEU A 247 10.85 15.98 -1.63
N ASN A 248 11.72 15.18 -0.98
CA ASN A 248 11.30 14.04 -0.15
C ASN A 248 10.47 14.47 1.07
N LEU A 249 10.88 15.54 1.76
CA LEU A 249 10.15 16.11 2.89
C LEU A 249 8.79 16.68 2.46
N GLY A 250 8.70 17.28 1.27
CA GLY A 250 7.43 17.72 0.69
C GLY A 250 6.47 16.56 0.48
N ARG A 251 6.94 15.49 -0.16
CA ARG A 251 6.14 14.26 -0.37
C ARG A 251 5.71 13.61 0.94
N LEU A 252 6.61 13.53 1.92
CA LEU A 252 6.30 13.02 3.24
C LEU A 252 5.20 13.85 3.94
N ALA A 253 5.26 15.18 3.84
CA ALA A 253 4.26 16.06 4.42
C ALA A 253 2.89 15.90 3.73
N GLU A 254 2.87 15.75 2.40
CA GLU A 254 1.65 15.51 1.62
C GLU A 254 0.97 14.20 2.05
N GLU A 255 1.74 13.13 2.23
CA GLU A 255 1.24 11.82 2.69
C GLU A 255 0.68 11.82 4.12
N GLN A 256 1.10 12.78 4.93
CA GLN A 256 0.57 13.00 6.27
C GLN A 256 -0.62 13.98 6.27
N GLY A 257 -1.12 14.38 5.10
CA GLY A 257 -2.19 15.37 4.96
C GLY A 257 -1.77 16.80 5.31
N ARG A 258 -0.47 17.06 5.51
CA ARG A 258 0.08 18.38 5.89
C ARG A 258 0.39 19.20 4.64
N LEU A 259 -0.63 19.45 3.83
CA LEU A 259 -0.52 20.08 2.50
C LEU A 259 0.19 21.45 2.53
N THR A 260 -0.03 22.27 3.56
CA THR A 260 0.65 23.57 3.69
C THR A 260 2.17 23.41 3.90
N ASN A 261 2.59 22.42 4.69
CA ASN A 261 4.01 22.13 4.88
C ASN A 261 4.63 21.55 3.61
N ALA A 262 3.90 20.66 2.91
CA ALA A 262 4.32 20.11 1.63
C ALA A 262 4.59 21.25 0.62
N LEU A 263 3.65 22.19 0.50
CA LEU A 263 3.78 23.36 -0.36
C LEU A 263 5.05 24.17 -0.08
N GLN A 264 5.37 24.42 1.20
CA GLN A 264 6.59 25.14 1.57
C GLN A 264 7.88 24.41 1.16
N PHE A 265 7.91 23.08 1.31
CA PHE A 265 9.07 22.29 0.89
C PHE A 265 9.23 22.28 -0.64
N TYR A 266 8.15 22.11 -1.39
CA TYR A 266 8.18 22.16 -2.85
C TYR A 266 8.62 23.54 -3.35
N GLN A 267 8.15 24.63 -2.76
CA GLN A 267 8.60 25.99 -3.10
C GLN A 267 10.10 26.19 -2.89
N LYS A 268 10.66 25.67 -1.78
CA LYS A 268 12.11 25.69 -1.55
C LYS A 268 12.88 24.83 -2.56
N GLY A 269 12.28 23.75 -3.05
CA GLY A 269 12.82 22.89 -4.09
C GLY A 269 12.70 23.44 -5.51
N ALA A 270 11.79 24.38 -5.77
CA ALA A 270 11.44 24.92 -7.09
C ALA A 270 12.28 26.14 -7.55
N VAL A 271 13.39 26.44 -6.88
CA VAL A 271 14.25 27.61 -7.20
C VAL A 271 15.07 27.42 -8.48
N ALA A 272 15.50 28.52 -9.11
CA ALA A 272 16.05 28.55 -10.47
C ALA A 272 17.25 27.62 -10.75
N ASN A 273 18.05 27.30 -9.73
CA ASN A 273 19.25 26.46 -9.81
C ASN A 273 19.08 25.06 -9.21
N SER A 274 17.86 24.68 -8.83
CA SER A 274 17.59 23.38 -8.23
C SER A 274 17.56 22.27 -9.30
N PRO A 275 18.27 21.14 -9.09
CA PRO A 275 18.23 19.99 -10.01
C PRO A 275 16.85 19.31 -10.02
N VAL A 276 16.01 19.57 -9.02
CA VAL A 276 14.64 19.04 -8.92
C VAL A 276 13.58 20.10 -9.22
N ARG A 277 13.98 21.26 -9.76
CA ARG A 277 13.07 22.40 -9.99
C ARG A 277 11.78 22.01 -10.70
N LEU A 278 11.89 21.26 -11.79
CA LEU A 278 10.72 20.82 -12.57
C LEU A 278 9.78 19.93 -11.76
N GLN A 279 10.31 18.91 -11.08
CA GLN A 279 9.51 18.01 -10.24
C GLN A 279 8.87 18.75 -9.08
N ALA A 280 9.63 19.60 -8.39
CA ALA A 280 9.15 20.40 -7.28
C ALA A 280 8.02 21.35 -7.72
N SER A 281 8.15 22.02 -8.87
CA SER A 281 7.09 22.90 -9.40
C SER A 281 5.83 22.12 -9.79
N VAL A 282 5.95 20.91 -10.36
CA VAL A 282 4.78 20.08 -10.67
C VAL A 282 4.08 19.60 -9.40
N TYR A 283 4.83 19.16 -8.37
CA TYR A 283 4.21 18.80 -7.09
C TYR A 283 3.66 20.00 -6.31
N GLU A 284 4.26 21.18 -6.44
CA GLU A 284 3.70 22.43 -5.95
C GLU A 284 2.34 22.71 -6.62
N LEU A 285 2.24 22.57 -7.94
CA LEU A 285 0.99 22.72 -8.67
C LEU A 285 -0.08 21.74 -8.19
N LYS A 286 0.26 20.44 -8.12
CA LYS A 286 -0.62 19.39 -7.57
C LYS A 286 -1.14 19.75 -6.18
N THR A 287 -0.25 20.22 -5.30
CA THR A 287 -0.59 20.62 -3.94
C THR A 287 -1.52 21.84 -3.90
N LEU A 288 -1.29 22.83 -4.76
CA LEU A 288 -2.18 24.00 -4.89
C LEU A 288 -3.57 23.60 -5.38
N VAL A 289 -3.65 22.67 -6.33
CA VAL A 289 -4.91 22.10 -6.82
C VAL A 289 -5.64 21.34 -5.70
N HIS A 290 -4.92 20.63 -4.84
CA HIS A 290 -5.50 19.93 -3.68
C HIS A 290 -5.98 20.87 -2.57
N LEU A 291 -5.40 22.07 -2.49
CA LEU A 291 -5.79 23.13 -1.56
C LEU A 291 -6.89 24.05 -2.13
N ASP A 292 -7.47 23.72 -3.30
CA ASP A 292 -8.43 24.56 -4.04
C ASP A 292 -7.94 26.00 -4.33
N ARG A 293 -6.61 26.22 -4.35
CA ARG A 293 -5.97 27.52 -4.64
C ARG A 293 -5.84 27.77 -6.15
N TYR A 294 -6.97 27.83 -6.85
CA TYR A 294 -7.03 27.86 -8.31
C TYR A 294 -6.21 28.99 -8.95
N SER A 295 -6.26 30.21 -8.41
CA SER A 295 -5.56 31.38 -8.97
C SER A 295 -4.04 31.26 -8.90
N ASP A 296 -3.51 30.68 -7.84
CA ASP A 296 -2.07 30.41 -7.69
C ASP A 296 -1.65 29.23 -8.57
N ALA A 297 -2.46 28.16 -8.61
CA ALA A 297 -2.26 27.02 -9.49
C ALA A 297 -2.21 27.45 -10.96
N GLN A 298 -3.12 28.31 -11.40
CA GLN A 298 -3.15 28.81 -12.78
C GLN A 298 -1.89 29.61 -13.14
N LYS A 299 -1.40 30.46 -12.23
CA LYS A 299 -0.15 31.22 -12.45
C LYS A 299 1.06 30.29 -12.57
N LEU A 300 1.17 29.33 -11.66
CA LEU A 300 2.27 28.37 -11.66
C LEU A 300 2.20 27.44 -12.88
N PHE A 301 1.01 26.97 -13.25
CA PHE A 301 0.79 26.22 -14.48
C PHE A 301 1.29 26.98 -15.71
N LYS A 302 0.92 28.26 -15.85
CA LYS A 302 1.39 29.10 -16.97
C LYS A 302 2.91 29.13 -17.01
N GLN A 303 3.57 29.36 -15.88
CA GLN A 303 5.03 29.35 -15.77
C GLN A 303 5.65 27.99 -16.17
N ILE A 304 5.10 26.89 -15.67
CA ILE A 304 5.59 25.54 -15.99
C ILE A 304 5.45 25.28 -17.49
N TYR A 305 4.27 25.56 -18.06
CA TYR A 305 3.93 25.21 -19.43
C TYR A 305 4.64 26.09 -20.47
N THR A 306 4.77 27.39 -20.24
CA THR A 306 5.34 28.31 -21.24
C THR A 306 6.85 28.50 -21.14
N ASP A 307 7.44 28.31 -19.96
CA ASP A 307 8.87 28.56 -19.72
C ASP A 307 9.62 27.29 -19.30
N LEU A 308 9.26 26.71 -18.15
CA LEU A 308 10.08 25.68 -17.53
C LEU A 308 10.18 24.42 -18.39
N LEU A 309 9.04 23.90 -18.85
CA LEU A 309 8.96 22.60 -19.52
C LEU A 309 9.50 22.61 -20.96
N PRO A 310 9.27 23.65 -21.79
CA PRO A 310 9.93 23.79 -23.10
C PRO A 310 11.46 23.86 -22.98
N ASN A 311 11.96 24.63 -22.01
CA ASN A 311 13.39 24.89 -21.83
C ASN A 311 14.13 23.79 -21.05
N TYR A 312 13.41 22.86 -20.41
CA TYR A 312 14.04 21.76 -19.67
C TYR A 312 14.69 20.74 -20.62
N PRO A 313 15.92 20.26 -20.37
CA PRO A 313 16.56 19.22 -21.18
C PRO A 313 15.73 17.94 -21.27
N LEU A 314 15.73 17.31 -22.44
CA LEU A 314 15.08 16.02 -22.63
C LEU A 314 15.70 14.99 -21.68
N SER A 315 14.89 14.43 -20.80
CA SER A 315 15.30 13.52 -19.73
C SER A 315 14.08 12.73 -19.25
N GLN A 316 14.33 11.62 -18.55
CA GLN A 316 13.27 10.86 -17.90
C GLN A 316 12.44 11.75 -16.95
N THR A 317 13.11 12.62 -16.18
CA THR A 317 12.48 13.61 -15.30
C THR A 317 11.48 14.49 -16.05
N LYS A 318 11.84 14.98 -17.24
CA LYS A 318 10.95 15.78 -18.08
C LYS A 318 9.71 15.01 -18.50
N VAL A 319 9.88 13.77 -18.95
CA VAL A 319 8.78 12.91 -19.41
C VAL A 319 7.79 12.63 -18.29
N TYR A 320 8.27 12.23 -17.11
CA TYR A 320 7.36 11.98 -15.97
C TYR A 320 6.71 13.27 -15.49
N ALA A 321 7.42 14.40 -15.46
CA ALA A 321 6.83 15.70 -15.13
C ALA A 321 5.72 16.10 -16.11
N GLN A 322 5.86 15.80 -17.41
CA GLN A 322 4.79 16.01 -18.39
C GLN A 322 3.56 15.13 -18.09
N ILE A 323 3.77 13.85 -17.77
CA ILE A 323 2.68 12.90 -17.45
C ILE A 323 1.91 13.33 -16.20
N GLU A 324 2.64 13.70 -15.13
CA GLU A 324 2.05 14.20 -13.88
C GLU A 324 1.29 15.50 -14.11
N LEU A 325 1.92 16.47 -14.77
CA LEU A 325 1.29 17.75 -15.12
C LEU A 325 -0.02 17.54 -15.86
N ALA A 326 -0.04 16.67 -16.87
CA ALA A 326 -1.24 16.39 -17.65
C ALA A 326 -2.40 15.86 -16.79
N SER A 327 -2.09 15.08 -15.75
CA SER A 327 -3.08 14.54 -14.81
C SER A 327 -3.65 15.65 -13.91
N ASP A 328 -2.79 16.56 -13.43
CA ASP A 328 -3.22 17.73 -12.65
C ASP A 328 -4.11 18.69 -13.45
N LEU A 329 -3.87 18.85 -14.76
CA LEU A 329 -4.71 19.68 -15.64
C LEU A 329 -6.15 19.19 -15.75
N ILE A 330 -6.38 17.87 -15.70
CA ILE A 330 -7.74 17.31 -15.70
C ILE A 330 -8.48 17.78 -14.44
N LYS A 331 -7.81 17.80 -13.28
CA LYS A 331 -8.39 18.29 -12.02
C LYS A 331 -8.53 19.81 -12.00
N MET A 332 -7.64 20.56 -12.66
CA MET A 332 -7.83 22.00 -12.81
C MET A 332 -9.07 22.37 -13.63
N LYS A 333 -9.46 21.54 -14.62
CA LYS A 333 -10.71 21.73 -15.36
C LYS A 333 -11.93 21.70 -14.42
N SER A 334 -12.03 20.71 -13.54
CA SER A 334 -13.19 20.62 -12.63
C SER A 334 -13.24 21.79 -11.65
N LEU A 335 -12.08 22.28 -11.18
CA LEU A 335 -12.00 23.50 -10.37
C LEU A 335 -12.42 24.76 -11.13
N GLN A 336 -12.04 24.89 -12.40
CA GLN A 336 -12.48 26.01 -13.24
C GLN A 336 -14.00 26.01 -13.44
N GLU A 337 -14.61 24.83 -13.62
CA GLU A 337 -16.06 24.67 -13.79
C GLU A 337 -16.84 25.00 -12.51
N SER A 338 -16.32 24.60 -11.34
CA SER A 338 -16.97 24.83 -10.04
C SER A 338 -16.86 26.28 -9.53
N SER A 339 -15.80 27.00 -9.90
CA SER A 339 -15.46 28.29 -9.30
C SER A 339 -16.06 29.52 -10.01
N GLY A 340 -16.84 29.33 -11.07
CA GLY A 340 -17.55 30.42 -11.76
C GLY A 340 -16.64 31.49 -12.42
N HIS A 341 -15.33 31.24 -12.54
CA HIS A 341 -14.38 32.19 -13.13
C HIS A 341 -14.57 32.32 -14.64
N GLY A 342 -15.34 33.34 -15.05
CA GLY A 342 -16.00 33.43 -16.34
C GLY A 342 -15.29 34.09 -17.52
N ASN A 343 -14.00 34.46 -17.49
CA ASN A 343 -13.45 35.28 -18.59
C ASN A 343 -12.43 34.64 -19.54
N ILE A 344 -11.81 33.50 -19.23
CA ILE A 344 -11.07 32.67 -20.21
C ILE A 344 -11.15 31.20 -19.78
N LYS A 345 -11.97 30.38 -20.45
CA LYS A 345 -11.96 28.92 -20.27
C LYS A 345 -10.75 28.34 -20.99
N GLN A 346 -9.65 28.19 -20.26
CA GLN A 346 -8.46 27.50 -20.75
C GLN A 346 -8.80 26.01 -21.00
N ASP A 347 -8.55 25.53 -22.22
CA ASP A 347 -8.88 24.16 -22.63
C ASP A 347 -7.86 23.15 -22.07
N TYR A 348 -7.96 22.91 -20.75
CA TYR A 348 -7.05 22.04 -20.03
C TYR A 348 -7.05 20.60 -20.54
N LEU A 349 -8.15 20.12 -21.14
CA LEU A 349 -8.20 18.78 -21.73
C LEU A 349 -7.36 18.68 -22.99
N ASN A 350 -7.50 19.64 -23.91
CA ASN A 350 -6.68 19.67 -25.12
C ASN A 350 -5.20 19.90 -24.78
N ILE A 351 -4.90 20.79 -23.83
CA ILE A 351 -3.52 20.98 -23.37
C ILE A 351 -2.97 19.69 -22.74
N SER A 352 -3.75 19.00 -21.90
CA SER A 352 -3.35 17.71 -21.31
C SER A 352 -3.05 16.67 -22.38
N ALA A 353 -3.89 16.56 -23.42
CA ALA A 353 -3.66 15.67 -24.56
C ALA A 353 -2.37 16.03 -25.33
N GLN A 354 -2.10 17.31 -25.56
CA GLN A 354 -0.87 17.78 -26.21
C GLN A 354 0.39 17.47 -25.38
N VAL A 355 0.32 17.69 -24.06
CA VAL A 355 1.41 17.39 -23.13
C VAL A 355 1.70 15.88 -23.11
N LEU A 356 0.67 15.03 -23.07
CA LEU A 356 0.84 13.56 -23.09
C LEU A 356 1.36 13.04 -24.43
N ALA A 357 0.86 13.59 -25.55
CA ALA A 357 1.38 13.24 -26.87
C ALA A 357 2.86 13.63 -27.01
N LYS A 358 3.25 14.79 -26.46
CA LYS A 358 4.65 15.21 -26.40
C LYS A 358 5.47 14.33 -25.47
N ALA A 359 4.95 13.95 -24.29
CA ALA A 359 5.59 13.02 -23.36
C ALA A 359 5.86 11.66 -24.01
N TYR A 360 4.89 11.13 -24.76
CA TYR A 360 5.07 9.90 -25.53
C TYR A 360 6.19 10.04 -26.56
N LYS A 361 6.22 11.12 -27.36
CA LYS A 361 7.30 11.37 -28.34
C LYS A 361 8.66 11.55 -27.69
N ASP A 362 8.71 12.25 -26.56
CA ASP A 362 9.93 12.44 -25.77
C ASP A 362 10.41 11.12 -25.18
N ALA A 363 9.50 10.26 -24.69
CA ALA A 363 9.80 8.91 -24.22
C ALA A 363 10.34 8.01 -25.34
N GLN A 364 9.76 8.08 -26.55
CA GLN A 364 10.25 7.35 -27.73
C GLN A 364 11.66 7.82 -28.13
N THR A 365 11.90 9.13 -28.09
CA THR A 365 13.22 9.71 -28.40
C THR A 365 14.28 9.25 -27.39
N LEU A 366 13.88 9.09 -26.13
CA LEU A 366 14.71 8.52 -25.06
C LEU A 366 14.78 6.99 -25.07
N ALA A 367 14.07 6.31 -25.98
CA ALA A 367 13.89 4.86 -25.98
C ALA A 367 13.49 4.31 -24.60
N HIS A 368 12.54 4.98 -23.94
CA HIS A 368 12.10 4.66 -22.58
C HIS A 368 10.68 4.03 -22.58
N PRO A 369 10.56 2.72 -22.89
CA PRO A 369 9.29 2.05 -23.18
C PRO A 369 8.29 2.05 -22.03
N ARG A 370 8.76 2.11 -20.78
CA ARG A 370 7.87 2.20 -19.61
C ARG A 370 7.12 3.53 -19.57
N ALA A 371 7.81 4.61 -19.91
CA ALA A 371 7.19 5.93 -19.96
C ALA A 371 6.32 6.08 -21.23
N GLU A 372 6.68 5.42 -22.33
CA GLU A 372 5.81 5.30 -23.51
C GLU A 372 4.46 4.67 -23.14
N SER A 373 4.48 3.52 -22.44
CA SER A 373 3.27 2.83 -21.98
C SER A 373 2.40 3.75 -21.12
N ILE A 374 3.00 4.43 -20.12
CA ILE A 374 2.26 5.33 -19.23
C ILE A 374 1.67 6.52 -19.98
N ALA A 375 2.45 7.18 -20.83
CA ALA A 375 1.98 8.33 -21.60
C ALA A 375 0.83 7.93 -22.55
N LEU A 376 0.94 6.77 -23.21
CA LEU A 376 -0.12 6.23 -24.09
C LEU A 376 -1.39 5.91 -23.31
N GLY A 377 -1.29 5.20 -22.19
CA GLY A 377 -2.46 4.81 -21.40
C GLY A 377 -3.17 6.02 -20.81
N ARG A 378 -2.43 7.01 -20.28
CA ARG A 378 -3.00 8.28 -19.79
C ARG A 378 -3.65 9.08 -20.92
N LEU A 379 -3.04 9.14 -22.11
CA LEU A 379 -3.65 9.77 -23.28
C LEU A 379 -4.93 9.03 -23.70
N ALA A 380 -4.92 7.69 -23.66
CA ALA A 380 -6.10 6.87 -23.90
C ALA A 380 -7.21 7.17 -22.89
N SER A 381 -6.87 7.47 -21.62
CA SER A 381 -7.85 7.84 -20.59
C SER A 381 -8.54 9.17 -20.91
N LEU A 382 -7.86 10.13 -21.55
CA LEU A 382 -8.50 11.34 -22.05
C LEU A 382 -9.48 11.04 -23.20
N TYR A 383 -9.11 10.14 -24.11
CA TYR A 383 -10.02 9.69 -25.16
C TYR A 383 -11.22 8.92 -24.60
N GLU A 384 -11.02 8.10 -23.57
CA GLU A 384 -12.09 7.43 -22.83
C GLU A 384 -13.05 8.46 -22.19
N GLN A 385 -12.54 9.45 -21.47
CA GLN A 385 -13.33 10.50 -20.83
C GLN A 385 -14.13 11.34 -21.85
N THR A 386 -13.57 11.54 -23.04
CA THR A 386 -14.24 12.24 -24.16
C THR A 386 -15.02 11.32 -25.08
N GLN A 387 -15.20 10.05 -24.69
CA GLN A 387 -16.01 9.04 -25.40
C GLN A 387 -15.53 8.74 -26.84
N GLN A 388 -14.26 8.99 -27.14
CA GLN A 388 -13.62 8.65 -28.42
C GLN A 388 -13.12 7.21 -28.39
N TRP A 389 -14.05 6.27 -28.32
CA TRP A 389 -13.80 4.87 -27.97
C TRP A 389 -12.75 4.18 -28.85
N GLN A 390 -12.77 4.40 -30.17
CA GLN A 390 -11.81 3.77 -31.08
C GLN A 390 -10.36 4.20 -30.81
N ASN A 391 -10.15 5.50 -30.55
CA ASN A 391 -8.84 6.03 -30.19
C ASN A 391 -8.41 5.54 -28.80
N ALA A 392 -9.35 5.50 -27.85
CA ALA A 392 -9.10 4.99 -26.51
C ALA A 392 -8.67 3.51 -26.53
N ILE A 393 -9.39 2.64 -27.25
CA ILE A 393 -9.03 1.22 -27.40
C ILE A 393 -7.64 1.09 -28.04
N LYS A 394 -7.43 1.73 -29.20
CA LYS A 394 -6.16 1.64 -29.94
C LYS A 394 -4.95 2.01 -29.06
N LEU A 395 -5.04 3.14 -28.36
CA LEU A 395 -3.94 3.61 -27.52
C LEU A 395 -3.77 2.79 -26.24
N THR A 396 -4.86 2.32 -25.64
CA THR A 396 -4.79 1.43 -24.45
C THR A 396 -4.16 0.09 -24.82
N THR A 397 -4.52 -0.51 -25.97
CA THR A 397 -3.90 -1.74 -26.47
C THR A 397 -2.40 -1.57 -26.71
N LEU A 398 -1.99 -0.48 -27.37
CA LEU A 398 -0.57 -0.17 -27.55
C LEU A 398 0.16 0.02 -26.21
N ALA A 399 -0.46 0.70 -25.23
CA ALA A 399 0.09 0.85 -23.90
C ALA A 399 0.28 -0.50 -23.17
N LEU A 400 -0.71 -1.38 -23.30
CA LEU A 400 -0.71 -2.73 -22.75
C LEU A 400 0.36 -3.62 -23.39
N GLU A 401 0.51 -3.60 -24.71
CA GLU A 401 1.58 -4.31 -25.41
C GLU A 401 2.97 -3.90 -24.89
N LYS A 402 3.21 -2.59 -24.72
CA LYS A 402 4.46 -2.09 -24.11
C LYS A 402 4.63 -2.60 -22.67
N ALA A 403 3.57 -2.58 -21.86
CA ALA A 403 3.63 -3.07 -20.48
C ALA A 403 3.97 -4.57 -20.42
N HIS A 404 3.37 -5.40 -21.28
CA HIS A 404 3.67 -6.83 -21.36
C HIS A 404 5.10 -7.12 -21.84
N LEU A 405 5.59 -6.39 -22.85
CA LEU A 405 6.98 -6.52 -23.30
C LEU A 405 8.00 -6.24 -22.18
N LEU A 406 7.64 -5.34 -21.26
CA LEU A 406 8.44 -4.99 -20.09
C LEU A 406 8.19 -5.91 -18.89
N LYS A 407 7.23 -6.84 -18.97
CA LYS A 407 6.72 -7.60 -17.84
C LYS A 407 6.29 -6.70 -16.66
N ALA A 408 5.80 -5.50 -16.97
CA ALA A 408 5.39 -4.49 -16.01
C ALA A 408 3.95 -4.69 -15.56
N ALA A 409 3.73 -5.70 -14.71
CA ALA A 409 2.41 -6.07 -14.21
C ALA A 409 1.69 -4.91 -13.49
N ASP A 410 2.44 -4.04 -12.80
CA ASP A 410 1.96 -2.86 -12.07
C ASP A 410 1.30 -1.79 -12.97
N ILE A 411 1.62 -1.83 -14.26
CA ILE A 411 1.04 -0.97 -15.29
C ILE A 411 0.01 -1.75 -16.11
N ALA A 412 0.29 -3.02 -16.43
CA ALA A 412 -0.55 -3.84 -17.29
C ALA A 412 -1.99 -3.97 -16.75
N TYR A 413 -2.17 -4.19 -15.44
CA TYR A 413 -3.51 -4.31 -14.86
C TYR A 413 -4.36 -3.04 -15.05
N GLN A 414 -3.73 -1.85 -15.08
CA GLN A 414 -4.43 -0.59 -15.25
C GLN A 414 -4.98 -0.47 -16.68
N TRP A 415 -4.22 -0.94 -17.67
CA TRP A 415 -4.63 -0.91 -19.07
C TRP A 415 -5.66 -1.98 -19.40
N GLU A 416 -5.56 -3.17 -18.79
CA GLU A 416 -6.62 -4.18 -18.82
C GLU A 416 -7.92 -3.63 -18.21
N TRP A 417 -7.85 -3.03 -17.02
CA TRP A 417 -9.00 -2.39 -16.39
C TRP A 417 -9.60 -1.29 -17.27
N GLN A 418 -8.75 -0.49 -17.91
CA GLN A 418 -9.18 0.56 -18.84
C GLN A 418 -9.91 0.00 -20.07
N LEU A 419 -9.39 -1.05 -20.71
CA LEU A 419 -10.09 -1.73 -21.80
C LEU A 419 -11.44 -2.29 -21.33
N GLY A 420 -11.47 -2.86 -20.12
CA GLY A 420 -12.69 -3.33 -19.46
C GLY A 420 -13.76 -2.23 -19.36
N ARG A 421 -13.40 -1.05 -18.84
CA ARG A 421 -14.30 0.12 -18.75
C ARG A 421 -14.77 0.59 -20.12
N ILE A 422 -13.88 0.67 -21.11
CA ILE A 422 -14.24 1.11 -22.46
C ILE A 422 -15.24 0.12 -23.10
N PHE A 423 -14.99 -1.19 -23.01
CA PHE A 423 -15.92 -2.19 -23.54
C PHE A 423 -17.26 -2.20 -22.81
N LYS A 424 -17.26 -1.99 -21.48
CA LYS A 424 -18.48 -1.82 -20.69
C LYS A 424 -19.30 -0.62 -21.21
N ALA A 425 -18.65 0.52 -21.43
CA ALA A 425 -19.30 1.72 -21.95
C ALA A 425 -19.87 1.55 -23.38
N GLN A 426 -19.27 0.67 -24.18
CA GLN A 426 -19.78 0.29 -25.51
C GLN A 426 -20.87 -0.79 -25.47
N GLY A 427 -21.24 -1.30 -24.29
CA GLY A 427 -22.20 -2.41 -24.13
C GLY A 427 -21.64 -3.79 -24.48
N ASN A 428 -20.33 -3.93 -24.71
CA ASN A 428 -19.69 -5.23 -24.96
C ASN A 428 -19.29 -5.88 -23.63
N ILE A 429 -20.28 -6.43 -22.93
CA ILE A 429 -20.13 -6.99 -21.58
C ILE A 429 -19.16 -8.17 -21.54
N GLU A 430 -19.14 -9.04 -22.55
CA GLU A 430 -18.24 -10.19 -22.61
C GLU A 430 -16.76 -9.77 -22.66
N LYS A 431 -16.43 -8.81 -23.54
CA LYS A 431 -15.07 -8.25 -23.59
C LYS A 431 -14.75 -7.48 -22.32
N ALA A 432 -15.71 -6.77 -21.74
CA ALA A 432 -15.51 -6.09 -20.47
C ALA A 432 -15.08 -7.10 -19.39
N ILE A 433 -15.89 -8.13 -19.13
CA ILE A 433 -15.60 -9.19 -18.15
C ILE A 433 -14.23 -9.81 -18.41
N THR A 434 -13.87 -10.08 -19.66
CA THR A 434 -12.56 -10.64 -20.03
C THR A 434 -11.41 -9.77 -19.56
N ASN A 435 -11.42 -8.47 -19.90
CA ASN A 435 -10.33 -7.55 -19.54
C ASN A 435 -10.31 -7.25 -18.03
N TYR A 436 -11.48 -7.11 -17.39
CA TYR A 436 -11.55 -7.00 -15.93
C TYR A 436 -11.01 -8.23 -15.21
N THR A 437 -11.29 -9.43 -15.74
CA THR A 437 -10.77 -10.69 -15.19
C THR A 437 -9.25 -10.75 -15.29
N GLU A 438 -8.68 -10.32 -16.42
CA GLU A 438 -7.22 -10.27 -16.58
C GLU A 438 -6.59 -9.22 -15.67
N ALA A 439 -7.19 -8.03 -15.54
CA ALA A 439 -6.77 -7.03 -14.56
C ALA A 439 -6.77 -7.60 -13.12
N TYR A 440 -7.85 -8.30 -12.73
CA TYR A 440 -7.95 -8.99 -11.45
C TYR A 440 -6.87 -10.07 -11.28
N ARG A 441 -6.59 -10.89 -12.29
CA ARG A 441 -5.56 -11.94 -12.26
C ARG A 441 -4.16 -11.36 -12.09
N ILE A 442 -3.85 -10.28 -12.81
CA ILE A 442 -2.60 -9.54 -12.65
C ILE A 442 -2.51 -8.98 -11.23
N LEU A 443 -3.60 -8.38 -10.72
CA LEU A 443 -3.67 -7.90 -9.33
C LEU A 443 -3.49 -9.03 -8.31
N GLN A 444 -4.02 -10.24 -8.52
CA GLN A 444 -3.79 -11.37 -7.60
C GLN A 444 -2.34 -11.84 -7.60
N THR A 445 -1.68 -11.86 -8.76
CA THR A 445 -0.25 -12.18 -8.87
C THR A 445 0.56 -11.12 -8.16
N LEU A 446 0.27 -9.88 -8.49
CA LEU A 446 0.86 -8.74 -7.84
C LEU A 446 0.56 -8.75 -6.35
N ARG A 447 -0.59 -9.21 -5.83
CA ARG A 447 -1.01 -9.16 -4.39
C ARG A 447 -0.04 -9.88 -3.45
N GLN A 448 0.67 -10.89 -3.93
CA GLN A 448 1.77 -11.51 -3.18
C GLN A 448 2.96 -10.54 -2.97
N ASP A 449 3.05 -9.49 -3.80
CA ASP A 449 4.11 -8.49 -3.92
C ASP A 449 3.63 -7.00 -3.77
N LEU A 450 2.32 -6.73 -3.83
CA LEU A 450 1.71 -5.44 -4.20
C LEU A 450 1.71 -4.43 -3.09
N VAL A 451 1.95 -4.90 -1.87
CA VAL A 451 1.86 -4.02 -0.73
C VAL A 451 2.95 -2.95 -0.79
N GLY A 452 3.97 -3.06 -1.66
CA GLY A 452 4.97 -2.01 -1.93
C GLY A 452 5.03 -1.44 -3.33
N ILE A 453 4.09 -1.75 -4.21
CA ILE A 453 4.15 -1.28 -5.59
C ILE A 453 3.47 0.08 -5.67
N ASN A 454 4.26 1.10 -5.32
CA ASN A 454 3.96 2.53 -5.46
C ASN A 454 2.96 3.10 -4.42
N GLN A 455 3.39 4.13 -3.70
CA GLN A 455 2.51 4.91 -2.81
C GLN A 455 1.45 5.70 -3.58
N ASP A 456 1.66 6.00 -4.86
CA ASP A 456 0.58 6.48 -5.72
C ASP A 456 -0.55 5.43 -5.84
N VAL A 457 -0.24 4.13 -5.74
CA VAL A 457 -1.23 3.03 -5.70
C VAL A 457 -1.76 2.77 -4.28
N GLN A 458 -1.00 3.05 -3.21
CA GLN A 458 -1.50 2.94 -1.82
C GLN A 458 -2.46 4.08 -1.45
N LEU A 459 -2.14 5.33 -1.80
CA LEU A 459 -3.09 6.46 -1.72
C LEU A 459 -4.26 6.28 -2.69
N SER A 460 -4.07 5.53 -3.77
CA SER A 460 -5.11 5.21 -4.74
C SER A 460 -5.71 3.80 -4.61
N PHE A 461 -5.52 3.03 -3.52
CA PHE A 461 -6.11 1.66 -3.47
C PHE A 461 -7.62 1.73 -3.72
N ARG A 462 -8.30 2.65 -3.02
CA ARG A 462 -9.73 2.95 -3.21
C ARG A 462 -10.07 3.51 -4.59
N GLN A 463 -9.11 4.10 -5.29
CA GLN A 463 -9.32 4.80 -6.57
C GLN A 463 -8.88 3.99 -7.80
N SER A 464 -7.99 3.00 -7.65
CA SER A 464 -7.37 2.27 -8.77
C SER A 464 -7.35 0.76 -8.61
N VAL A 465 -7.51 0.23 -7.39
CA VAL A 465 -7.49 -1.22 -7.12
C VAL A 465 -8.89 -1.71 -6.77
N GLU A 466 -9.49 -1.19 -5.70
CA GLU A 466 -10.85 -1.53 -5.25
C GLU A 466 -11.90 -1.47 -6.39
N PRO A 467 -11.89 -0.46 -7.29
CA PRO A 467 -12.85 -0.41 -8.39
C PRO A 467 -12.74 -1.60 -9.35
N VAL A 468 -11.54 -2.17 -9.55
CA VAL A 468 -11.36 -3.33 -10.44
C VAL A 468 -12.17 -4.52 -9.94
N TYR A 469 -12.13 -4.79 -8.63
CA TYR A 469 -12.88 -5.87 -8.00
C TYR A 469 -14.38 -5.60 -8.05
N ARG A 470 -14.80 -4.40 -7.59
CA ARG A 470 -16.22 -4.04 -7.51
C ARG A 470 -16.90 -3.98 -8.86
N GLU A 471 -16.24 -3.39 -9.87
CA GLU A 471 -16.80 -3.28 -11.21
C GLU A 471 -16.86 -4.63 -11.94
N LEU A 472 -15.91 -5.54 -11.67
CA LEU A 472 -16.01 -6.92 -12.17
C LEU A 472 -17.18 -7.66 -11.51
N VAL A 473 -17.36 -7.53 -10.21
CA VAL A 473 -18.51 -8.12 -9.49
C VAL A 473 -19.83 -7.55 -10.00
N ASP A 474 -19.90 -6.23 -10.23
CA ASP A 474 -21.06 -5.58 -10.85
C ASP A 474 -21.41 -6.20 -12.21
N LEU A 475 -20.42 -6.39 -13.07
CA LEU A 475 -20.60 -7.03 -14.39
C LEU A 475 -21.03 -8.49 -14.29
N LEU A 476 -20.51 -9.23 -13.31
CA LEU A 476 -20.85 -10.64 -13.09
C LEU A 476 -22.27 -10.83 -12.56
N LEU A 477 -22.78 -9.89 -11.76
CA LEU A 477 -24.09 -10.01 -11.11
C LEU A 477 -25.24 -9.38 -11.92
N GLN A 478 -24.94 -8.57 -12.94
CA GLN A 478 -25.95 -7.78 -13.66
C GLN A 478 -27.05 -8.60 -14.37
N ASP A 479 -26.71 -9.75 -14.95
CA ASP A 479 -27.61 -10.59 -15.76
C ASP A 479 -27.95 -11.94 -15.09
N VAL A 480 -27.49 -12.17 -13.86
CA VAL A 480 -27.71 -13.43 -13.13
C VAL A 480 -29.19 -13.85 -13.12
N PRO A 481 -30.18 -12.96 -12.89
CA PRO A 481 -31.59 -13.35 -12.92
C PRO A 481 -32.07 -13.93 -14.26
N ASP A 482 -31.43 -13.59 -15.38
CA ASP A 482 -31.94 -13.81 -16.74
C ASP A 482 -31.23 -14.95 -17.50
N ILE A 483 -30.23 -15.60 -16.89
CA ILE A 483 -29.39 -16.63 -17.54
C ILE A 483 -29.63 -18.04 -17.00
N ALA A 484 -29.10 -19.06 -17.69
CA ALA A 484 -29.26 -20.46 -17.30
C ALA A 484 -28.56 -20.79 -15.96
N LEU A 485 -29.16 -21.65 -15.13
CA LEU A 485 -28.70 -21.98 -13.76
C LEU A 485 -27.20 -22.33 -13.66
N LYS A 486 -26.65 -23.09 -14.62
CA LYS A 486 -25.22 -23.43 -14.64
C LYS A 486 -24.33 -22.18 -14.77
N GLN A 487 -24.73 -21.23 -15.60
CA GLN A 487 -24.02 -19.96 -15.78
C GLN A 487 -24.21 -19.06 -14.57
N GLN A 488 -25.43 -19.01 -13.99
CA GLN A 488 -25.70 -18.29 -12.73
C GLN A 488 -24.71 -18.74 -11.65
N GLN A 489 -24.61 -20.06 -11.41
CA GLN A 489 -23.72 -20.59 -10.38
C GLN A 489 -22.24 -20.25 -10.65
N SER A 490 -21.79 -20.36 -11.90
CA SER A 490 -20.41 -19.98 -12.25
C SER A 490 -20.13 -18.50 -11.95
N LYS A 491 -21.06 -17.59 -12.27
CA LYS A 491 -20.90 -16.16 -12.00
C LYS A 491 -20.99 -15.84 -10.50
N LEU A 492 -21.89 -16.48 -9.77
CA LEU A 492 -22.05 -16.29 -8.32
C LEU A 492 -20.82 -16.77 -7.54
N VAL A 493 -20.26 -17.94 -7.90
CA VAL A 493 -19.04 -18.46 -7.29
C VAL A 493 -17.89 -17.49 -7.54
N PHE A 494 -17.72 -17.03 -8.78
CA PHE A 494 -16.64 -16.12 -9.12
C PHE A 494 -16.80 -14.74 -8.47
N ALA A 495 -18.02 -14.19 -8.43
CA ALA A 495 -18.31 -12.92 -7.76
C ALA A 495 -18.00 -13.00 -6.25
N ARG A 496 -18.35 -14.11 -5.59
CA ARG A 496 -18.00 -14.36 -4.19
C ARG A 496 -16.47 -14.39 -3.99
N GLU A 497 -15.74 -15.12 -4.83
CA GLU A 497 -14.28 -15.19 -4.78
C GLU A 497 -13.62 -13.81 -4.93
N ILE A 498 -14.10 -12.99 -5.87
CA ILE A 498 -13.57 -11.64 -6.09
C ILE A 498 -13.85 -10.75 -4.88
N ILE A 499 -15.03 -10.82 -4.27
CA ILE A 499 -15.33 -10.03 -3.06
C ILE A 499 -14.46 -10.48 -1.89
N GLU A 500 -14.29 -11.78 -1.66
CA GLU A 500 -13.37 -12.25 -0.61
C GLU A 500 -11.92 -11.81 -0.86
N ALA A 501 -11.47 -11.87 -2.12
CA ALA A 501 -10.16 -11.37 -2.50
C ALA A 501 -10.02 -9.84 -2.26
N LEU A 502 -11.09 -9.06 -2.48
CA LEU A 502 -11.13 -7.63 -2.16
C LEU A 502 -11.01 -7.40 -0.65
N GLN A 503 -11.77 -8.11 0.18
CA GLN A 503 -11.69 -8.01 1.64
C GLN A 503 -10.27 -8.21 2.15
N MET A 504 -9.61 -9.22 1.58
CA MET A 504 -8.25 -9.55 1.95
C MET A 504 -7.23 -8.53 1.42
N ALA A 505 -7.45 -7.96 0.24
CA ALA A 505 -6.62 -6.89 -0.30
C ALA A 505 -6.74 -5.61 0.54
N GLU A 506 -7.95 -5.26 1.00
CA GLU A 506 -8.17 -4.16 1.93
C GLU A 506 -7.43 -4.38 3.26
N LEU A 507 -7.45 -5.61 3.77
CA LEU A 507 -6.78 -5.97 5.02
C LEU A 507 -5.25 -5.92 4.90
N ALA A 508 -4.70 -6.46 3.80
CA ALA A 508 -3.28 -6.38 3.50
C ALA A 508 -2.82 -4.93 3.33
N ASN A 509 -3.62 -4.10 2.67
CA ASN A 509 -3.38 -2.66 2.53
C ASN A 509 -3.40 -1.94 3.89
N TYR A 510 -4.37 -2.26 4.76
CA TYR A 510 -4.45 -1.72 6.11
C TYR A 510 -3.15 -1.96 6.90
N PHE A 511 -2.65 -3.21 6.93
CA PHE A 511 -1.43 -3.55 7.67
C PHE A 511 -0.11 -3.22 6.99
N ARG A 512 -0.15 -2.86 5.70
CA ARG A 512 1.05 -2.72 4.87
C ARG A 512 1.93 -3.97 4.93
N GLN A 513 1.34 -5.16 4.80
CA GLN A 513 2.06 -6.44 4.80
C GLN A 513 1.52 -7.39 3.72
N ALA A 514 2.40 -8.08 3.00
CA ALA A 514 1.99 -9.14 2.09
C ALA A 514 1.53 -10.40 2.84
N CYS A 515 0.50 -11.02 2.27
CA CYS A 515 0.04 -12.38 2.49
C CYS A 515 -0.60 -12.69 3.86
N LEU A 516 -1.92 -12.64 3.89
CA LEU A 516 -2.71 -13.64 4.60
C LEU A 516 -2.97 -14.77 3.60
N ASN A 517 -2.28 -15.89 3.73
CA ASN A 517 -2.48 -17.05 2.86
C ASN A 517 -3.63 -17.88 3.42
N GLY A 518 -4.79 -17.75 2.78
CA GLY A 518 -5.94 -18.61 3.02
C GLY A 518 -6.11 -19.65 1.91
N GLN A 519 -6.87 -20.69 2.19
CA GLN A 519 -7.41 -21.59 1.16
C GLN A 519 -8.94 -21.44 1.19
N PRO A 520 -9.63 -21.41 0.05
CA PRO A 520 -11.09 -21.45 0.03
C PRO A 520 -11.59 -22.69 0.76
N ILE A 521 -12.42 -22.49 1.80
CA ILE A 521 -13.07 -23.58 2.54
C ILE A 521 -14.57 -23.49 2.28
N SER A 522 -15.20 -24.61 1.92
CA SER A 522 -16.66 -24.67 1.80
C SER A 522 -17.31 -24.55 3.19
N ILE A 523 -18.42 -23.83 3.30
CA ILE A 523 -19.16 -23.69 4.57
C ILE A 523 -19.54 -25.03 5.18
N GLU A 524 -19.83 -26.03 4.36
CA GLU A 524 -20.17 -27.40 4.78
C GLU A 524 -19.04 -28.10 5.53
N GLN A 525 -17.78 -27.74 5.22
CA GLN A 525 -16.61 -28.27 5.91
C GLN A 525 -16.40 -27.59 7.27
N ILE A 526 -17.13 -26.51 7.55
CA ILE A 526 -17.03 -25.72 8.78
C ILE A 526 -18.23 -25.99 9.68
N ASP A 527 -19.45 -25.67 9.23
CA ASP A 527 -20.67 -25.77 10.03
C ASP A 527 -21.91 -26.03 9.17
N THR A 528 -22.52 -27.20 9.32
CA THR A 528 -23.74 -27.59 8.59
C THR A 528 -24.99 -26.84 9.02
N ASN A 529 -24.94 -26.09 10.13
CA ASN A 529 -26.08 -25.33 10.66
C ASN A 529 -25.90 -23.82 10.50
N ALA A 530 -24.90 -23.39 9.72
CA ALA A 530 -24.59 -22.00 9.47
C ALA A 530 -24.90 -21.59 8.01
N ALA A 531 -25.35 -20.36 7.82
CA ALA A 531 -25.43 -19.73 6.50
C ALA A 531 -24.45 -18.56 6.42
N VAL A 532 -23.84 -18.35 5.26
CA VAL A 532 -22.95 -17.21 5.01
C VAL A 532 -23.64 -16.19 4.12
N ILE A 533 -23.63 -14.94 4.56
CA ILE A 533 -24.27 -13.81 3.89
C ILE A 533 -23.18 -12.83 3.44
N TYR A 534 -23.12 -12.59 2.14
CA TYR A 534 -22.21 -11.64 1.49
C TYR A 534 -23.01 -10.45 0.98
N PRO A 535 -23.27 -9.43 1.81
CA PRO A 535 -23.81 -8.18 1.32
C PRO A 535 -22.73 -7.41 0.57
N ILE A 536 -23.05 -6.90 -0.62
CA ILE A 536 -22.12 -6.24 -1.53
C ILE A 536 -22.73 -4.91 -1.95
N ILE A 537 -22.04 -3.82 -1.62
CA ILE A 537 -22.46 -2.46 -1.98
C ILE A 537 -21.94 -2.15 -3.39
N LEU A 538 -22.84 -2.08 -4.36
CA LEU A 538 -22.56 -1.60 -5.71
C LEU A 538 -23.06 -0.17 -5.88
N LYS A 539 -22.70 0.46 -7.00
CA LYS A 539 -22.98 1.88 -7.26
C LYS A 539 -24.48 2.20 -7.18
N ASP A 540 -25.30 1.36 -7.79
CA ASP A 540 -26.73 1.56 -8.02
C ASP A 540 -27.65 0.57 -7.28
N ARG A 541 -27.08 -0.49 -6.68
CA ARG A 541 -27.83 -1.52 -5.95
C ARG A 541 -27.02 -2.14 -4.81
N LEU A 542 -27.74 -2.74 -3.86
CA LEU A 542 -27.19 -3.61 -2.82
C LEU A 542 -27.47 -5.06 -3.20
N GLU A 543 -26.42 -5.85 -3.36
CA GLU A 543 -26.52 -7.27 -3.69
C GLU A 543 -26.29 -8.12 -2.46
N VAL A 544 -26.93 -9.29 -2.40
CA VAL A 544 -26.63 -10.30 -1.37
C VAL A 544 -26.42 -11.64 -2.04
N ILE A 545 -25.25 -12.24 -1.83
CA ILE A 545 -25.01 -13.66 -2.12
C ILE A 545 -25.19 -14.45 -0.83
N LEU A 546 -26.01 -15.50 -0.89
CA LEU A 546 -26.30 -16.40 0.22
C LEU A 546 -25.68 -17.78 -0.08
N SER A 547 -24.84 -18.24 0.84
CA SER A 547 -24.31 -19.60 0.85
C SER A 547 -24.97 -20.42 1.96
N LEU A 548 -25.58 -21.54 1.55
CA LEU A 548 -26.20 -22.52 2.44
C LEU A 548 -25.45 -23.85 2.33
N PRO A 549 -25.39 -24.65 3.41
CA PRO A 549 -24.73 -25.95 3.37
C PRO A 549 -25.39 -26.92 2.38
N ASN A 550 -24.59 -27.52 1.52
CA ASN A 550 -24.94 -28.50 0.49
C ASN A 550 -25.93 -27.96 -0.55
N GLN A 551 -25.92 -26.65 -0.80
CA GLN A 551 -26.85 -25.98 -1.72
C GLN A 551 -26.10 -25.06 -2.70
N PRO A 552 -26.64 -24.89 -3.92
CA PRO A 552 -26.14 -23.86 -4.84
C PRO A 552 -26.26 -22.47 -4.21
N LEU A 553 -25.36 -21.56 -4.62
CA LEU A 553 -25.41 -20.16 -4.18
C LEU A 553 -26.72 -19.53 -4.62
N ARG A 554 -27.27 -18.71 -3.73
CA ARG A 554 -28.46 -17.91 -3.99
C ARG A 554 -28.09 -16.44 -4.00
N HIS A 555 -28.92 -15.65 -4.65
CA HIS A 555 -28.65 -14.24 -4.87
C HIS A 555 -29.96 -13.44 -4.92
N TYR A 556 -29.91 -12.21 -4.44
CA TYR A 556 -30.98 -11.23 -4.60
C TYR A 556 -30.43 -9.81 -4.52
N ALA A 557 -31.13 -8.90 -5.20
CA ALA A 557 -30.77 -7.49 -5.32
C ALA A 557 -31.81 -6.60 -4.65
N THR A 558 -31.34 -5.53 -4.01
CA THR A 558 -32.16 -4.42 -3.53
C THR A 558 -31.75 -3.14 -4.25
N LEU A 559 -32.68 -2.51 -4.97
CA LEU A 559 -32.44 -1.30 -5.77
C LEU A 559 -32.28 -0.06 -4.88
N LYS A 560 -31.11 0.07 -4.27
CA LYS A 560 -30.66 1.22 -3.47
C LYS A 560 -29.25 1.59 -3.90
N THR A 561 -29.05 2.86 -4.21
CA THR A 561 -27.72 3.36 -4.56
C THR A 561 -26.78 3.26 -3.36
N SER A 562 -25.48 3.14 -3.62
CA SER A 562 -24.45 3.19 -2.59
C SER A 562 -24.67 4.34 -1.59
N ALA A 563 -24.97 5.56 -2.08
CA ALA A 563 -25.25 6.71 -1.22
C ALA A 563 -26.47 6.52 -0.28
N GLN A 564 -27.53 5.86 -0.75
CA GLN A 564 -28.71 5.54 0.07
C GLN A 564 -28.37 4.49 1.13
N VAL A 565 -27.60 3.46 0.76
CA VAL A 565 -27.11 2.42 1.68
C VAL A 565 -26.22 3.04 2.77
N GLU A 566 -25.26 3.88 2.38
CA GLU A 566 -24.38 4.61 3.32
C GLU A 566 -25.17 5.51 4.28
N THR A 567 -26.23 6.16 3.79
CA THR A 567 -27.12 6.96 4.63
C THR A 567 -27.84 6.10 5.67
N ALA A 568 -28.38 4.95 5.26
CA ALA A 568 -29.04 4.01 6.16
C ALA A 568 -28.07 3.41 7.20
N ILE A 569 -26.84 3.11 6.80
CA ILE A 569 -25.77 2.63 7.70
C ILE A 569 -25.43 3.67 8.75
N LYS A 570 -25.25 4.95 8.35
CA LYS A 570 -25.01 6.06 9.27
C LYS A 570 -26.17 6.25 10.25
N ALA A 571 -27.41 6.19 9.74
CA ALA A 571 -28.60 6.27 10.57
C ALA A 571 -28.67 5.11 11.58
N MET A 572 -28.36 3.88 11.15
CA MET A 572 -28.35 2.70 12.02
C MET A 572 -27.31 2.81 13.12
N ARG A 573 -26.10 3.31 12.80
CA ARG A 573 -25.05 3.53 13.80
C ARG A 573 -25.44 4.62 14.79
N HIS A 574 -26.09 5.68 14.32
CA HIS A 574 -26.59 6.76 15.19
C HIS A 574 -27.72 6.29 16.12
N SER A 575 -28.61 5.44 15.63
CA SER A 575 -29.78 4.95 16.39
C SER A 575 -29.44 4.01 17.54
N GLN A 576 -28.18 3.55 17.64
CA GLN A 576 -27.70 2.74 18.76
C GLN A 576 -27.33 3.57 20.00
N ARG A 577 -27.34 4.90 19.93
CA ARG A 577 -27.06 5.76 21.09
C ARG A 577 -28.16 5.60 22.15
N LYS A 578 -27.79 5.68 23.43
CA LYS A 578 -28.76 5.57 24.55
C LYS A 578 -29.91 6.59 24.46
N THR A 579 -29.68 7.74 23.83
CA THR A 579 -30.66 8.83 23.70
C THR A 579 -31.62 8.66 22.52
N SER A 580 -31.45 7.63 21.68
CA SER A 580 -32.27 7.44 20.49
C SER A 580 -33.65 6.88 20.82
N PHE A 581 -34.68 7.42 20.17
CA PHE A 581 -36.05 6.95 20.36
C PHE A 581 -36.25 5.54 19.78
N GLU A 582 -36.92 4.68 20.54
CA GLU A 582 -37.14 3.28 20.18
C GLU A 582 -37.85 3.10 18.84
N ARG A 583 -38.93 3.86 18.60
CA ARG A 583 -39.70 3.77 17.34
C ARG A 583 -38.83 4.07 16.11
N GLU A 584 -38.03 5.12 16.18
CA GLU A 584 -37.12 5.50 15.09
C GLU A 584 -36.03 4.44 14.89
N ARG A 585 -35.44 3.96 15.97
CA ARG A 585 -34.43 2.89 15.96
C ARG A 585 -34.96 1.62 15.29
N LEU A 586 -36.17 1.18 15.64
CA LEU A 586 -36.79 -0.02 15.08
C LEU A 586 -37.10 0.12 13.59
N LEU A 587 -37.55 1.30 13.13
CA LEU A 587 -37.79 1.55 11.71
C LEU A 587 -36.49 1.48 10.89
N ILE A 588 -35.40 2.06 11.39
CA ILE A 588 -34.09 2.01 10.74
C ILE A 588 -33.55 0.58 10.73
N ALA A 589 -33.66 -0.15 11.85
CA ALA A 589 -33.25 -1.54 11.95
C ALA A 589 -34.05 -2.46 11.00
N GLN A 590 -35.34 -2.21 10.87
CA GLN A 590 -36.22 -2.95 9.95
C GLN A 590 -35.94 -2.66 8.50
N GLN A 591 -35.62 -1.41 8.15
CA GLN A 591 -35.21 -1.06 6.80
C GLN A 591 -34.01 -1.87 6.33
N LEU A 592 -32.96 -1.98 7.15
CA LEU A 592 -31.78 -2.78 6.81
C LEU A 592 -32.07 -4.28 6.83
N TYR A 593 -32.90 -4.78 7.75
CA TYR A 593 -33.34 -6.17 7.76
C TYR A 593 -34.08 -6.54 6.46
N ASP A 594 -34.98 -5.67 6.01
CA ASP A 594 -35.76 -5.85 4.78
C ASP A 594 -34.87 -5.96 3.55
N TRP A 595 -33.75 -5.22 3.51
CA TRP A 595 -32.80 -5.25 2.39
C TRP A 595 -31.85 -6.45 2.46
N LEU A 596 -31.45 -6.87 3.66
CA LEU A 596 -30.32 -7.80 3.86
C LEU A 596 -30.72 -9.23 4.24
N ILE A 597 -31.89 -9.45 4.84
CA ILE A 597 -32.25 -10.73 5.48
C ILE A 597 -33.61 -11.23 5.02
N LYS A 598 -34.61 -10.34 4.94
CA LYS A 598 -36.00 -10.72 4.63
C LYS A 598 -36.14 -11.58 3.36
N PRO A 599 -35.45 -11.31 2.22
CA PRO A 599 -35.56 -12.15 1.03
C PRO A 599 -35.07 -13.60 1.25
N ALA A 600 -34.22 -13.82 2.25
CA ALA A 600 -33.70 -15.13 2.62
C ALA A 600 -34.41 -15.77 3.83
N ALA A 601 -35.30 -15.05 4.52
CA ALA A 601 -35.82 -15.50 5.82
C ALA A 601 -36.55 -16.84 5.76
N GLU A 602 -37.38 -17.07 4.73
CA GLU A 602 -38.11 -18.33 4.55
C GLU A 602 -37.16 -19.50 4.31
N ILE A 603 -36.13 -19.31 3.48
CA ILE A 603 -35.21 -20.40 3.17
C ILE A 603 -34.24 -20.70 4.31
N LEU A 604 -33.83 -19.69 5.07
CA LEU A 604 -33.04 -19.87 6.29
C LEU A 604 -33.82 -20.71 7.31
N ALA A 605 -35.11 -20.42 7.49
CA ALA A 605 -35.99 -21.20 8.35
C ALA A 605 -36.18 -22.63 7.84
N LYS A 606 -36.39 -22.82 6.53
CA LYS A 606 -36.56 -24.14 5.89
C LYS A 606 -35.35 -25.05 6.08
N HIS A 607 -34.14 -24.50 6.10
CA HIS A 607 -32.90 -25.26 6.31
C HIS A 607 -32.46 -25.29 7.78
N GLU A 608 -33.32 -24.85 8.70
CA GLU A 608 -33.10 -24.87 10.16
C GLU A 608 -31.80 -24.18 10.60
N ILE A 609 -31.37 -23.16 9.86
CA ILE A 609 -30.13 -22.44 10.15
C ILE A 609 -30.17 -21.86 11.56
N LYS A 610 -29.08 -22.03 12.30
CA LYS A 610 -28.92 -21.54 13.68
C LYS A 610 -27.91 -20.42 13.78
N THR A 611 -26.95 -20.37 12.86
CA THR A 611 -25.88 -19.37 12.86
C THR A 611 -25.86 -18.60 11.54
N LEU A 612 -25.76 -17.27 11.60
CA LEU A 612 -25.50 -16.44 10.44
C LEU A 612 -24.08 -15.87 10.52
N VAL A 613 -23.29 -16.12 9.48
CA VAL A 613 -21.94 -15.60 9.32
C VAL A 613 -21.96 -14.52 8.26
N PHE A 614 -21.49 -13.33 8.59
CA PHE A 614 -21.46 -12.21 7.67
C PHE A 614 -20.06 -11.94 7.15
N VAL A 615 -19.92 -11.87 5.82
CA VAL A 615 -18.72 -11.31 5.16
C VAL A 615 -19.06 -9.90 4.71
N LEU A 616 -18.84 -8.95 5.62
CA LEU A 616 -19.36 -7.58 5.50
C LEU A 616 -18.52 -6.71 4.57
N ASP A 617 -19.17 -6.15 3.55
CA ASP A 617 -18.55 -5.23 2.61
C ASP A 617 -18.59 -3.76 3.08
N GLY A 618 -17.49 -3.04 2.86
CA GLY A 618 -17.39 -1.61 3.11
C GLY A 618 -17.83 -1.18 4.52
N SER A 619 -18.71 -0.18 4.58
CA SER A 619 -19.18 0.43 5.83
C SER A 619 -20.19 -0.43 6.60
N LEU A 620 -20.72 -1.52 6.01
CA LEU A 620 -21.59 -2.47 6.72
C LEU A 620 -20.87 -3.15 7.89
N ARG A 621 -19.54 -3.16 7.89
CA ARG A 621 -18.72 -3.64 9.01
C ARG A 621 -18.95 -2.84 10.30
N ASN A 622 -19.51 -1.63 10.20
CA ASN A 622 -19.72 -0.72 11.33
C ASN A 622 -21.12 -0.81 11.96
N ILE A 623 -21.98 -1.73 11.49
CA ILE A 623 -23.32 -1.90 12.08
C ILE A 623 -23.43 -3.20 12.88
N PRO A 624 -24.13 -3.19 14.03
CA PRO A 624 -24.38 -4.39 14.80
C PRO A 624 -25.48 -5.22 14.14
N MET A 625 -25.11 -6.26 13.37
CA MET A 625 -26.09 -7.13 12.71
C MET A 625 -27.09 -7.78 13.69
N ALA A 626 -26.68 -7.95 14.95
CA ALA A 626 -27.54 -8.40 16.05
C ALA A 626 -28.80 -7.53 16.25
N ALA A 627 -28.70 -6.23 15.97
CA ALA A 627 -29.77 -5.26 16.19
C ALA A 627 -30.66 -5.04 14.96
N LEU A 628 -30.46 -5.78 13.85
CA LEU A 628 -31.46 -5.82 12.77
C LEU A 628 -32.78 -6.37 13.32
N HIS A 629 -33.91 -5.86 12.83
CA HIS A 629 -35.23 -6.16 13.42
C HIS A 629 -36.23 -6.52 12.34
N ASP A 630 -36.96 -7.63 12.49
CA ASP A 630 -37.89 -8.09 11.44
C ASP A 630 -39.28 -7.44 11.48
N GLY A 631 -39.53 -6.59 12.47
CA GLY A 631 -40.83 -5.99 12.80
C GLY A 631 -41.47 -6.59 14.05
N THR A 632 -40.99 -7.74 14.51
CA THR A 632 -41.45 -8.45 15.70
C THR A 632 -40.34 -8.68 16.74
N GLN A 633 -39.13 -9.03 16.29
CA GLN A 633 -38.00 -9.36 17.15
C GLN A 633 -36.67 -9.04 16.46
N TYR A 634 -35.61 -8.94 17.27
CA TYR A 634 -34.24 -8.73 16.79
C TYR A 634 -33.64 -10.00 16.17
N LEU A 635 -32.71 -9.82 15.23
CA LEU A 635 -32.07 -10.94 14.54
C LEU A 635 -31.33 -11.89 15.49
N ILE A 636 -30.73 -11.34 16.55
CA ILE A 636 -30.01 -12.11 17.58
C ILE A 636 -30.92 -13.06 18.38
N GLU A 637 -32.22 -12.81 18.42
CA GLU A 637 -33.20 -13.69 19.09
C GLU A 637 -33.42 -14.98 18.30
N LYS A 638 -33.16 -14.95 16.98
CA LYS A 638 -33.32 -16.12 16.09
C LYS A 638 -32.03 -16.86 15.83
N TYR A 639 -30.92 -16.14 15.62
CA TYR A 639 -29.66 -16.71 15.15
C TYR A 639 -28.48 -16.29 16.01
N ALA A 640 -27.54 -17.21 16.22
CA ALA A 640 -26.19 -16.86 16.66
C ALA A 640 -25.46 -16.15 15.51
N LEU A 641 -24.68 -15.11 15.80
CA LEU A 641 -24.07 -14.27 14.77
C LEU A 641 -22.55 -14.24 14.87
N ALA A 642 -21.89 -14.22 13.71
CA ALA A 642 -20.45 -14.01 13.58
C ALA A 642 -20.13 -13.19 12.34
N VAL A 643 -18.94 -12.58 12.33
CA VAL A 643 -18.39 -11.84 11.19
C VAL A 643 -17.09 -12.51 10.76
N ALA A 644 -16.87 -12.66 9.45
CA ALA A 644 -15.62 -13.13 8.90
C ALA A 644 -15.12 -12.12 7.85
N PRO A 645 -13.88 -11.60 7.94
CA PRO A 645 -13.33 -10.76 6.87
C PRO A 645 -13.21 -11.53 5.56
N SER A 646 -12.86 -12.82 5.63
CA SER A 646 -12.97 -13.80 4.55
C SER A 646 -13.04 -15.19 5.18
N LEU A 647 -13.71 -16.14 4.51
CA LEU A 647 -13.72 -17.53 4.97
C LEU A 647 -12.36 -18.20 4.79
N GLU A 648 -11.51 -17.68 3.91
CA GLU A 648 -10.17 -18.20 3.65
C GLU A 648 -9.21 -18.02 4.83
N LEU A 649 -9.50 -17.08 5.74
CA LEU A 649 -8.57 -16.66 6.79
C LEU A 649 -8.49 -17.58 8.00
N PHE A 650 -9.52 -18.37 8.27
CA PHE A 650 -9.64 -19.05 9.55
C PHE A 650 -9.65 -20.56 9.39
N LYS A 651 -8.86 -21.22 10.23
CA LYS A 651 -8.95 -22.67 10.39
C LYS A 651 -10.17 -22.99 11.25
N ALA A 652 -11.11 -23.74 10.69
CA ALA A 652 -12.24 -24.30 11.44
C ALA A 652 -11.75 -25.17 12.61
N GLY A 653 -12.48 -25.13 13.73
CA GLY A 653 -12.16 -25.94 14.90
C GLY A 653 -13.01 -25.59 16.12
N VAL A 654 -13.48 -26.62 16.81
CA VAL A 654 -14.26 -26.48 18.05
C VAL A 654 -13.31 -26.22 19.21
N LEU A 655 -13.65 -25.24 20.06
CA LEU A 655 -12.93 -25.00 21.31
C LEU A 655 -13.45 -25.95 22.39
N HIS A 656 -12.69 -27.02 22.66
CA HIS A 656 -13.04 -27.95 23.73
C HIS A 656 -12.77 -27.35 25.11
N LYS A 657 -13.72 -27.57 26.04
CA LYS A 657 -13.67 -27.12 27.44
C LYS A 657 -12.32 -27.39 28.13
N ASP A 658 -11.78 -28.60 27.97
CA ASP A 658 -10.55 -29.02 28.66
C ASP A 658 -9.29 -28.25 28.20
N LYS A 659 -9.40 -27.54 27.08
CA LYS A 659 -8.33 -26.70 26.55
C LYS A 659 -8.46 -25.24 27.00
N ILE A 660 -9.57 -24.83 27.62
CA ILE A 660 -9.82 -23.44 28.02
C ILE A 660 -8.94 -23.07 29.22
N LYS A 661 -7.86 -22.35 28.94
CA LYS A 661 -6.99 -21.70 29.92
C LYS A 661 -6.88 -20.22 29.57
N VAL A 662 -7.21 -19.36 30.53
CA VAL A 662 -7.32 -17.91 30.32
C VAL A 662 -6.10 -17.18 30.87
N LEU A 663 -5.54 -16.28 30.07
CA LEU A 663 -4.68 -15.19 30.54
C LEU A 663 -5.52 -13.90 30.53
N ALA A 664 -5.84 -13.38 31.71
CA ALA A 664 -6.64 -12.17 31.88
C ALA A 664 -5.74 -10.99 32.27
N GLY A 665 -5.69 -9.96 31.43
CA GLY A 665 -5.00 -8.69 31.68
C GLY A 665 -5.99 -7.55 31.88
N GLY A 666 -5.74 -6.61 32.79
CA GLY A 666 -6.59 -5.43 32.91
C GLY A 666 -5.99 -4.26 33.68
N VAL A 667 -6.52 -3.07 33.41
CA VAL A 667 -6.18 -1.81 34.09
C VAL A 667 -7.44 -1.26 34.73
N THR A 668 -7.44 -1.12 36.06
CA THR A 668 -8.61 -0.63 36.83
C THR A 668 -8.41 0.79 37.35
N LEU A 669 -7.16 1.17 37.63
CA LEU A 669 -6.81 2.45 38.24
C LEU A 669 -6.55 3.54 37.18
N PRO A 670 -6.79 4.83 37.52
CA PRO A 670 -6.46 5.92 36.62
C PRO A 670 -4.94 5.98 36.40
N ASN A 671 -4.52 6.08 35.15
CA ASN A 671 -3.13 6.36 34.78
C ASN A 671 -3.08 7.27 33.56
N GLN A 672 -2.11 8.20 33.52
CA GLN A 672 -1.73 9.03 32.35
C GLN A 672 -2.91 9.45 31.43
N ASN A 673 -3.92 10.15 31.98
CA ASN A 673 -5.10 10.70 31.28
C ASN A 673 -6.26 9.74 30.97
N LEU A 674 -6.34 8.56 31.59
CA LEU A 674 -7.43 7.61 31.38
C LEU A 674 -8.37 7.49 32.58
N SER A 675 -9.68 7.43 32.30
CA SER A 675 -10.72 7.23 33.30
C SER A 675 -10.62 5.85 33.94
N PRO A 676 -10.94 5.69 35.24
CA PRO A 676 -10.94 4.40 35.90
C PRO A 676 -11.96 3.43 35.28
N LEU A 677 -11.63 2.14 35.32
CA LEU A 677 -12.49 1.03 34.90
C LEU A 677 -12.70 0.08 36.11
N PRO A 678 -13.58 0.43 37.07
CA PRO A 678 -13.78 -0.35 38.30
C PRO A 678 -14.44 -1.73 38.08
N GLY A 679 -15.26 -1.88 37.05
CA GLY A 679 -15.90 -3.13 36.62
C GLY A 679 -14.93 -4.19 36.12
N VAL A 680 -13.75 -3.81 35.60
CA VAL A 680 -12.70 -4.74 35.14
C VAL A 680 -12.28 -5.72 36.24
N GLU A 681 -12.17 -5.26 37.49
CA GLU A 681 -11.80 -6.16 38.60
C GLU A 681 -12.90 -7.20 38.86
N GLN A 682 -14.16 -6.78 38.80
CA GLN A 682 -15.32 -7.65 38.97
C GLN A 682 -15.50 -8.62 37.79
N GLU A 683 -15.22 -8.18 36.57
CA GLU A 683 -15.18 -8.99 35.35
C GLU A 683 -14.16 -10.12 35.49
N ILE A 684 -12.90 -9.80 35.77
CA ILE A 684 -11.83 -10.79 35.92
C ILE A 684 -12.10 -11.75 37.08
N LYS A 685 -12.62 -11.24 38.20
CA LYS A 685 -13.02 -12.07 39.35
C LYS A 685 -14.10 -13.08 38.98
N SER A 686 -15.09 -12.66 38.19
CA SER A 686 -16.17 -13.52 37.70
C SER A 686 -15.65 -14.62 36.75
N ILE A 687 -14.71 -14.28 35.87
CA ILE A 687 -14.08 -15.25 34.95
C ILE A 687 -13.27 -16.29 35.73
N ARG A 688 -12.44 -15.84 36.68
CA ARG A 688 -11.61 -16.74 37.51
C ARG A 688 -12.43 -17.72 38.34
N ALA A 689 -13.67 -17.36 38.71
CA ALA A 689 -14.57 -18.26 39.42
C ALA A 689 -15.14 -19.39 38.53
N LEU A 690 -15.13 -19.22 37.21
CA LEU A 690 -15.69 -20.18 36.24
C LEU A 690 -14.61 -21.03 35.56
N VAL A 691 -13.46 -20.43 35.24
CA VAL A 691 -12.43 -21.06 34.40
C VAL A 691 -11.01 -20.84 34.93
N PRO A 692 -10.07 -21.78 34.70
CA PRO A 692 -8.67 -21.60 35.09
C PRO A 692 -8.06 -20.34 34.46
N THR A 693 -7.75 -19.35 35.31
CA THR A 693 -7.37 -18.00 34.87
C THR A 693 -6.10 -17.53 35.57
N THR A 694 -5.11 -17.12 34.80
CA THR A 694 -3.96 -16.34 35.28
C THR A 694 -4.24 -14.86 35.10
N VAL A 695 -4.02 -14.07 36.15
CA VAL A 695 -4.41 -12.65 36.19
C VAL A 695 -3.19 -11.74 36.20
N LEU A 696 -3.19 -10.74 35.32
CA LEU A 696 -2.30 -9.59 35.30
C LEU A 696 -3.16 -8.33 35.50
N LEU A 697 -3.04 -7.67 36.65
CA LEU A 697 -3.82 -6.46 36.96
C LEU A 697 -2.90 -5.28 37.29
N ASN A 698 -3.27 -4.09 36.81
CA ASN A 698 -2.57 -2.83 37.08
C ASN A 698 -1.06 -2.97 36.88
N GLN A 699 -0.23 -2.70 37.90
CA GLN A 699 1.23 -2.77 37.83
C GLN A 699 1.78 -4.11 37.32
N ASN A 700 1.00 -5.20 37.39
CA ASN A 700 1.39 -6.50 36.85
C ASN A 700 1.04 -6.67 35.36
N PHE A 701 0.15 -5.85 34.81
CA PHE A 701 -0.22 -5.83 33.39
C PHE A 701 0.66 -4.86 32.60
N THR A 702 1.92 -5.22 32.40
CA THR A 702 2.90 -4.52 31.54
C THR A 702 3.16 -5.33 30.26
N ILE A 703 3.73 -4.72 29.22
CA ILE A 703 4.11 -5.46 27.99
C ILE A 703 5.08 -6.60 28.30
N GLU A 704 6.05 -6.37 29.18
CA GLU A 704 7.03 -7.39 29.58
C GLU A 704 6.37 -8.59 30.28
N ASN A 705 5.49 -8.34 31.25
CA ASN A 705 4.78 -9.42 31.93
C ASN A 705 3.80 -10.15 31.01
N LEU A 706 3.19 -9.44 30.08
CA LEU A 706 2.37 -10.05 29.03
C LEU A 706 3.23 -10.97 28.15
N ARG A 707 4.37 -10.49 27.63
CA ARG A 707 5.33 -11.29 26.85
C ARG A 707 5.75 -12.56 27.61
N ASN A 708 6.15 -12.41 28.87
CA ASN A 708 6.61 -13.52 29.70
C ASN A 708 5.52 -14.58 29.93
N ASN A 709 4.25 -14.16 30.10
CA ASN A 709 3.16 -15.11 30.30
C ASN A 709 2.64 -15.69 28.97
N LEU A 710 2.71 -14.98 27.85
CA LEU A 710 2.29 -15.48 26.55
C LEU A 710 3.10 -16.72 26.10
N SER A 711 4.31 -16.90 26.61
CA SER A 711 5.12 -18.13 26.41
C SER A 711 4.49 -19.40 27.00
N LYS A 712 3.50 -19.27 27.90
CA LYS A 712 2.79 -20.40 28.52
C LYS A 712 1.57 -20.83 27.67
N GLN A 713 1.05 -22.03 27.95
CA GLN A 713 -0.09 -22.61 27.22
C GLN A 713 -1.43 -22.00 27.67
N TYR A 714 -1.80 -20.86 27.07
CA TYR A 714 -3.15 -20.28 27.15
C TYR A 714 -3.87 -20.39 25.81
N SER A 715 -5.15 -20.76 25.84
CA SER A 715 -6.01 -20.80 24.67
C SER A 715 -6.86 -19.53 24.54
N VAL A 716 -7.12 -18.84 25.64
CA VAL A 716 -7.89 -17.59 25.66
C VAL A 716 -7.04 -16.48 26.26
N ILE A 717 -6.98 -15.34 25.57
CA ILE A 717 -6.40 -14.12 26.09
C ILE A 717 -7.55 -13.13 26.27
N HIS A 718 -7.69 -12.57 27.45
CA HIS A 718 -8.75 -11.62 27.78
C HIS A 718 -8.10 -10.33 28.28
N LEU A 719 -8.28 -9.24 27.55
CA LEU A 719 -7.71 -7.94 27.86
C LEU A 719 -8.85 -6.97 28.15
N ALA A 720 -8.98 -6.55 29.41
CA ALA A 720 -10.01 -5.65 29.90
C ALA A 720 -9.39 -4.30 30.27
N THR A 721 -9.25 -3.42 29.28
CA THR A 721 -8.51 -2.16 29.41
C THR A 721 -8.94 -1.19 28.30
N HIS A 722 -8.52 0.08 28.44
CA HIS A 722 -8.68 1.05 27.35
C HIS A 722 -7.93 0.59 26.10
N GLY A 723 -8.55 0.77 24.95
CA GLY A 723 -7.92 0.52 23.67
C GLY A 723 -8.60 1.35 22.60
N GLN A 724 -7.86 1.68 21.55
CA GLN A 724 -8.38 2.40 20.40
C GLN A 724 -8.14 1.57 19.14
N PHE A 725 -9.15 1.42 18.28
CA PHE A 725 -9.02 0.78 16.97
C PHE A 725 -9.38 1.79 15.87
N SER A 726 -8.40 2.17 15.05
CA SER A 726 -8.52 3.20 14.01
C SER A 726 -8.33 2.62 12.61
N SER A 727 -8.79 3.32 11.56
CA SER A 727 -8.42 3.05 10.16
C SER A 727 -6.93 3.21 9.85
N ASN A 728 -6.18 3.87 10.74
CA ASN A 728 -4.74 3.92 10.69
C ASN A 728 -4.17 2.97 11.75
N VAL A 729 -3.30 2.06 11.32
CA VAL A 729 -2.53 1.15 12.19
C VAL A 729 -1.84 1.89 13.33
N ALA A 730 -1.31 3.10 13.09
CA ALA A 730 -0.62 3.89 14.11
C ALA A 730 -1.57 4.45 15.20
N GLY A 731 -2.87 4.53 14.92
CA GLY A 731 -3.89 4.92 15.90
C GLY A 731 -4.54 3.74 16.61
N THR A 732 -4.07 2.51 16.34
CA THR A 732 -4.60 1.28 16.94
C THR A 732 -3.69 0.78 18.07
N TYR A 733 -4.19 0.79 19.30
CA TYR A 733 -3.43 0.37 20.48
C TYR A 733 -4.30 -0.21 21.59
N ILE A 734 -3.67 -0.98 22.48
CA ILE A 734 -4.22 -1.46 23.75
C ILE A 734 -3.41 -0.83 24.88
N GLN A 735 -4.07 -0.21 25.84
CA GLN A 735 -3.38 0.40 26.98
C GLN A 735 -2.97 -0.69 27.99
N THR A 736 -1.67 -0.80 28.25
CA THR A 736 -1.15 -1.54 29.41
C THR A 736 -0.91 -0.57 30.57
N TRP A 737 -0.44 -1.05 31.72
CA TRP A 737 -0.21 -0.20 32.88
C TRP A 737 0.67 1.00 32.56
N ASN A 738 1.83 0.80 31.93
CA ASN A 738 2.87 1.81 31.78
C ASN A 738 3.00 2.37 30.35
N GLU A 739 2.45 1.67 29.35
CA GLU A 739 2.71 1.96 27.94
C GLU A 739 1.58 1.47 27.02
N GLN A 740 1.53 2.01 25.80
CA GLN A 740 0.59 1.58 24.77
C GLN A 740 1.17 0.39 24.00
N LEU A 741 0.43 -0.71 23.97
CA LEU A 741 0.71 -1.87 23.12
C LEU A 741 0.07 -1.64 21.75
N ASP A 742 0.86 -1.21 20.77
CA ASP A 742 0.39 -1.10 19.39
C ASP A 742 0.17 -2.48 18.74
N ILE A 743 -0.60 -2.50 17.65
CA ILE A 743 -0.96 -3.76 16.97
C ILE A 743 0.22 -4.51 16.35
N ASN A 744 1.28 -3.82 15.91
CA ASN A 744 2.46 -4.46 15.36
C ASN A 744 3.27 -5.15 16.47
N MET A 745 3.34 -4.52 17.65
CA MET A 745 3.98 -5.10 18.81
C MET A 745 3.16 -6.27 19.36
N LEU A 746 1.82 -6.16 19.43
CA LEU A 746 0.95 -7.30 19.78
C LEU A 746 1.16 -8.48 18.81
N ASN A 747 1.21 -8.22 17.51
CA ASN A 747 1.52 -9.24 16.50
C ASN A 747 2.90 -9.88 16.73
N SER A 748 3.92 -9.07 17.04
CA SER A 748 5.28 -9.56 17.32
C SER A 748 5.31 -10.49 18.54
N LEU A 749 4.63 -10.13 19.63
CA LEU A 749 4.51 -10.96 20.84
C LEU A 749 3.87 -12.33 20.54
N ILE A 750 2.85 -12.33 19.69
CA ILE A 750 2.13 -13.53 19.29
C ILE A 750 2.98 -14.37 18.32
N ALA A 751 3.68 -13.74 17.38
CA ALA A 751 4.57 -14.40 16.45
C ALA A 751 5.73 -15.11 17.18
N GLU A 752 6.33 -14.45 18.17
CA GLU A 752 7.34 -15.04 19.07
C GLU A 752 6.80 -16.30 19.77
N ARG A 753 5.59 -16.21 20.30
CA ARG A 753 4.88 -17.34 20.94
C ARG A 753 4.66 -18.51 19.98
N ASN A 754 4.29 -18.25 18.72
CA ASN A 754 4.07 -19.29 17.71
C ASN A 754 5.38 -20.00 17.32
N LEU A 755 6.50 -19.27 17.25
CA LEU A 755 7.83 -19.85 17.01
C LEU A 755 8.28 -20.79 18.14
N GLN A 756 7.79 -20.58 19.36
CA GLN A 756 8.06 -21.42 20.52
C GLN A 756 7.21 -22.71 20.56
N GLY A 757 6.38 -22.98 19.53
CA GLY A 757 5.60 -24.21 19.43
C GLY A 757 4.42 -24.31 20.40
N THR A 758 3.96 -23.19 20.93
CA THR A 758 2.79 -23.12 21.82
C THR A 758 1.48 -23.36 21.04
N SER A 759 0.43 -23.88 21.71
CA SER A 759 -0.89 -24.12 21.09
C SER A 759 -1.49 -22.81 20.55
N PRO A 760 -2.28 -22.78 19.47
CA PRO A 760 -2.83 -21.53 18.94
C PRO A 760 -3.71 -20.78 19.96
N ILE A 761 -3.80 -19.45 19.82
CA ILE A 761 -4.80 -18.66 20.56
C ILE A 761 -6.16 -18.97 19.92
N GLU A 762 -7.07 -19.53 20.71
CA GLU A 762 -8.40 -19.93 20.26
C GLU A 762 -9.40 -18.77 20.35
N LEU A 763 -9.20 -17.84 21.28
CA LEU A 763 -10.04 -16.65 21.43
C LEU A 763 -9.25 -15.49 22.06
N LEU A 764 -9.26 -14.33 21.40
CA LEU A 764 -8.80 -13.07 21.99
C LEU A 764 -10.02 -12.21 22.31
N ILE A 765 -10.18 -11.81 23.57
CA ILE A 765 -11.28 -10.96 24.03
C ILE A 765 -10.71 -9.59 24.37
N LEU A 766 -11.30 -8.56 23.76
CA LEU A 766 -10.95 -7.17 23.95
C LEU A 766 -12.13 -6.47 24.61
N SER A 767 -12.06 -6.40 25.94
CA SER A 767 -13.06 -5.81 26.81
C SER A 767 -12.67 -4.37 27.17
N ALA A 768 -13.64 -3.47 27.27
CA ALA A 768 -13.46 -2.02 27.52
C ALA A 768 -12.71 -1.21 26.44
N CYS A 769 -12.58 -1.74 25.22
CA CYS A 769 -12.00 -1.02 24.09
C CYS A 769 -12.99 -0.06 23.40
N GLN A 770 -12.47 1.03 22.82
CA GLN A 770 -13.20 1.91 21.93
C GLN A 770 -12.77 1.67 20.48
N THR A 771 -13.73 1.38 19.62
CA THR A 771 -13.53 1.46 18.17
C THR A 771 -13.73 2.92 17.73
N ALA A 772 -12.83 3.48 16.94
CA ALA A 772 -12.85 4.89 16.55
C ALA A 772 -14.22 5.26 15.93
N SER A 773 -15.03 5.99 16.69
CA SER A 773 -16.37 6.40 16.29
C SER A 773 -16.27 7.43 15.17
N GLY A 774 -16.93 7.16 14.03
CA GLY A 774 -16.96 8.08 12.87
C GLY A 774 -15.98 7.75 11.75
N ASP A 775 -15.19 6.68 11.90
CA ASP A 775 -14.27 6.20 10.87
C ASP A 775 -14.85 4.95 10.19
N ASP A 776 -15.07 5.04 8.87
CA ASP A 776 -15.70 3.98 8.05
C ASP A 776 -14.84 2.71 7.98
N SER A 777 -13.55 2.81 8.31
CA SER A 777 -12.59 1.71 8.29
C SER A 777 -12.15 1.24 9.68
N ALA A 778 -12.74 1.75 10.76
CA ALA A 778 -12.38 1.32 12.12
C ALA A 778 -12.67 -0.16 12.40
N ALA A 779 -13.70 -0.73 11.77
CA ALA A 779 -13.99 -2.16 11.83
C ALA A 779 -12.92 -3.03 11.13
N LEU A 780 -12.15 -2.48 10.17
CA LEU A 780 -10.94 -3.14 9.67
C LEU A 780 -9.87 -3.26 10.76
N GLY A 781 -9.88 -2.39 11.78
CA GLY A 781 -9.02 -2.52 12.96
C GLY A 781 -9.30 -3.79 13.76
N ILE A 782 -10.56 -4.11 14.05
CA ILE A 782 -10.95 -5.36 14.75
C ILE A 782 -10.71 -6.58 13.86
N ALA A 783 -11.21 -6.54 12.62
CA ALA A 783 -10.97 -7.59 11.62
C ALA A 783 -9.49 -7.86 11.42
N GLY A 784 -8.71 -6.79 11.45
CA GLY A 784 -7.27 -6.86 11.34
C GLY A 784 -6.60 -7.44 12.57
N VAL A 785 -7.02 -7.06 13.77
CA VAL A 785 -6.56 -7.75 14.98
C VAL A 785 -6.87 -9.24 14.89
N ALA A 786 -8.04 -9.64 14.39
CA ALA A 786 -8.36 -11.05 14.20
C ALA A 786 -7.41 -11.74 13.22
N ALA A 787 -7.12 -11.14 12.07
CA ALA A 787 -6.21 -11.71 11.08
C ALA A 787 -4.74 -11.74 11.55
N HIS A 788 -4.28 -10.71 12.28
CA HIS A 788 -2.87 -10.54 12.66
C HIS A 788 -2.53 -11.06 14.04
N SER A 789 -3.50 -11.21 14.95
CA SER A 789 -3.25 -11.79 16.29
C SER A 789 -3.03 -13.30 16.24
N GLY A 790 -3.16 -13.95 15.08
CA GLY A 790 -3.12 -15.41 14.97
C GLY A 790 -4.19 -16.12 15.82
N ALA A 791 -5.09 -15.37 16.45
CA ALA A 791 -6.22 -15.90 17.18
C ALA A 791 -7.23 -16.42 16.17
N ARG A 792 -7.81 -17.59 16.42
CA ARG A 792 -8.87 -18.11 15.53
C ARG A 792 -10.12 -17.24 15.55
N SER A 793 -10.34 -16.54 16.65
CA SER A 793 -11.49 -15.65 16.84
C SER A 793 -11.13 -14.49 17.75
N VAL A 794 -11.76 -13.34 17.50
CA VAL A 794 -11.71 -12.14 18.34
C VAL A 794 -13.11 -11.75 18.77
N LEU A 795 -13.32 -11.51 20.05
CA LEU A 795 -14.52 -10.88 20.59
C LEU A 795 -14.18 -9.45 21.00
N ALA A 796 -14.82 -8.45 20.39
CA ALA A 796 -14.52 -7.05 20.64
C ALA A 796 -15.77 -6.16 20.54
N SER A 797 -15.72 -4.97 21.14
CA SER A 797 -16.79 -3.99 21.13
C SER A 797 -16.72 -3.03 19.93
N LEU A 798 -17.87 -2.81 19.25
CA LEU A 798 -18.03 -1.86 18.14
C LEU A 798 -18.01 -0.39 18.56
N TRP A 799 -18.25 -0.10 19.84
CA TRP A 799 -18.19 1.25 20.42
C TRP A 799 -17.75 1.18 21.87
N GLN A 800 -17.47 2.34 22.45
CA GLN A 800 -17.11 2.45 23.86
C GLN A 800 -18.27 1.97 24.74
N ILE A 801 -17.99 0.97 25.57
CA ILE A 801 -18.94 0.37 26.51
C ILE A 801 -18.76 0.94 27.90
N ASN A 802 -19.85 1.08 28.65
CA ASN A 802 -19.78 1.37 30.08
C ASN A 802 -19.41 0.09 30.84
N ASP A 803 -18.56 0.22 31.85
CA ASP A 803 -17.90 -0.88 32.56
C ASP A 803 -18.86 -1.69 33.48
N GLU A 804 -20.07 -1.17 33.73
CA GLU A 804 -21.01 -1.74 34.70
C GLU A 804 -21.67 -3.06 34.26
N TYR A 805 -21.99 -3.21 32.96
CA TYR A 805 -22.71 -4.40 32.46
C TYR A 805 -21.78 -5.49 31.91
N THR A 806 -20.52 -5.15 31.66
CA THR A 806 -19.50 -6.06 31.11
C THR A 806 -19.25 -7.28 32.00
N PRO A 807 -19.18 -7.18 33.34
CA PRO A 807 -19.05 -8.35 34.21
C PRO A 807 -20.20 -9.35 34.07
N VAL A 808 -21.44 -8.85 33.93
CA VAL A 808 -22.63 -9.70 33.74
C VAL A 808 -22.55 -10.41 32.39
N PHE A 809 -22.23 -9.66 31.34
CA PHE A 809 -22.06 -10.19 29.99
C PHE A 809 -20.99 -11.29 29.93
N MET A 810 -19.79 -11.01 30.46
CA MET A 810 -18.68 -11.96 30.43
C MET A 810 -18.91 -13.18 31.32
N ASN A 811 -19.59 -13.02 32.46
CA ASN A 811 -19.97 -14.17 33.29
C ASN A 811 -20.81 -15.16 32.48
N VAL A 812 -21.86 -14.67 31.79
CA VAL A 812 -22.73 -15.51 30.96
C VAL A 812 -21.95 -16.10 29.79
N PHE A 813 -21.16 -15.28 29.09
CA PHE A 813 -20.36 -15.72 27.95
C PHE A 813 -19.42 -16.88 28.33
N TYR A 814 -18.60 -16.72 29.37
CA TYR A 814 -17.67 -17.76 29.82
C TYR A 814 -18.39 -18.98 30.39
N LYS A 815 -19.52 -18.80 31.09
CA LYS A 815 -20.33 -19.92 31.58
C LYS A 815 -20.82 -20.79 30.42
N GLN A 816 -21.31 -20.18 29.34
CA GLN A 816 -21.79 -20.90 28.17
C GLN A 816 -20.62 -21.56 27.41
N LEU A 817 -19.53 -20.83 27.19
CA LEU A 817 -18.34 -21.35 26.53
C LEU A 817 -17.75 -22.55 27.28
N TYR A 818 -17.65 -22.47 28.61
CA TYR A 818 -17.16 -23.57 29.46
C TYR A 818 -18.16 -24.73 29.58
N SER A 819 -19.42 -24.52 29.20
CA SER A 819 -20.44 -25.56 29.10
C SER A 819 -20.44 -26.27 27.72
N GLY A 820 -19.55 -25.87 26.82
CA GLY A 820 -19.38 -26.48 25.49
C GLY A 820 -20.21 -25.84 24.38
N ALA A 821 -20.82 -24.67 24.62
CA ALA A 821 -21.47 -23.92 23.55
C ALA A 821 -20.44 -23.42 22.52
N LYS A 822 -20.85 -23.33 21.25
CA LYS A 822 -20.04 -22.66 20.22
C LYS A 822 -19.81 -21.20 20.59
N ARG A 823 -18.73 -20.58 20.10
CA ARG A 823 -18.40 -19.18 20.42
C ARG A 823 -19.54 -18.21 20.07
N ALA A 824 -20.15 -18.36 18.89
CA ALA A 824 -21.27 -17.50 18.47
C ALA A 824 -22.54 -17.71 19.32
N GLU A 825 -22.80 -18.94 19.76
CA GLU A 825 -23.93 -19.25 20.64
C GLU A 825 -23.70 -18.70 22.04
N ALA A 826 -22.47 -18.80 22.57
CA ALA A 826 -22.10 -18.21 23.85
C ALA A 826 -22.27 -16.69 23.84
N LEU A 827 -21.87 -16.03 22.75
CA LEU A 827 -22.12 -14.60 22.51
C LEU A 827 -23.63 -14.32 22.50
N GLN A 828 -24.40 -15.04 21.69
CA GLN A 828 -25.86 -14.87 21.60
C GLN A 828 -26.52 -14.96 22.98
N LYS A 829 -26.17 -15.97 23.79
CA LYS A 829 -26.75 -16.13 25.14
C LYS A 829 -26.40 -14.98 26.07
N ALA A 830 -25.18 -14.43 26.00
CA ALA A 830 -24.81 -13.26 26.78
C ALA A 830 -25.59 -12.00 26.35
N GLN A 831 -25.82 -11.81 25.05
CA GLN A 831 -26.61 -10.71 24.52
C GLN A 831 -28.08 -10.82 24.95
N LEU A 832 -28.67 -12.01 24.81
CA LEU A 832 -30.06 -12.28 25.22
C LEU A 832 -30.25 -12.14 26.74
N GLU A 833 -29.23 -12.40 27.55
CA GLU A 833 -29.34 -12.21 29.00
C GLU A 833 -29.43 -10.73 29.38
N LEU A 834 -28.63 -9.87 28.75
CA LEU A 834 -28.75 -8.42 28.93
C LEU A 834 -30.09 -7.87 28.40
N MET A 835 -30.64 -8.44 27.32
CA MET A 835 -31.95 -8.05 26.78
C MET A 835 -33.10 -8.25 27.77
N LYS A 836 -33.00 -9.25 28.66
CA LYS A 836 -34.01 -9.50 29.71
C LYS A 836 -33.91 -8.53 30.89
N SER A 837 -32.78 -7.84 31.05
CA SER A 837 -32.59 -6.87 32.12
C SER A 837 -33.33 -5.57 31.81
N GLU A 838 -34.14 -5.08 32.75
CA GLU A 838 -34.80 -3.78 32.59
C GLU A 838 -33.80 -2.62 32.42
N GLU A 839 -32.63 -2.72 33.04
CA GLU A 839 -31.58 -1.71 32.98
C GLU A 839 -30.78 -1.77 31.65
N TYR A 840 -30.60 -2.99 31.11
CA TYR A 840 -29.72 -3.24 29.96
C TYR A 840 -30.44 -3.68 28.67
N LYS A 841 -31.78 -3.61 28.63
CA LYS A 841 -32.59 -3.98 27.45
C LYS A 841 -32.30 -3.18 26.18
N HIS A 842 -31.74 -1.97 26.31
CA HIS A 842 -31.43 -1.12 25.15
C HIS A 842 -30.29 -1.73 24.30
N PRO A 843 -30.40 -1.77 22.95
CA PRO A 843 -29.38 -2.35 22.06
C PRO A 843 -27.96 -1.81 22.26
N TYR A 844 -27.82 -0.56 22.70
CA TYR A 844 -26.54 0.03 23.12
C TYR A 844 -25.68 -0.90 24.01
N TYR A 845 -26.32 -1.67 24.90
CA TYR A 845 -25.63 -2.56 25.83
C TYR A 845 -25.31 -3.91 25.19
N TRP A 846 -26.32 -4.64 24.73
CA TRP A 846 -26.16 -6.02 24.27
C TRP A 846 -25.64 -6.14 22.83
N ALA A 847 -25.88 -5.16 21.96
CA ALA A 847 -25.43 -5.20 20.56
C ALA A 847 -23.98 -4.67 20.38
N SER A 848 -23.29 -4.34 21.47
CA SER A 848 -21.97 -3.72 21.45
C SER A 848 -20.86 -4.69 21.04
N PHE A 849 -20.95 -5.97 21.40
CA PHE A 849 -19.94 -6.98 21.09
C PHE A 849 -20.20 -7.70 19.77
N ILE A 850 -19.13 -7.92 19.00
CA ILE A 850 -19.12 -8.77 17.80
C ILE A 850 -18.06 -9.86 17.92
N LEU A 851 -18.38 -11.03 17.37
CA LEU A 851 -17.44 -12.13 17.20
C LEU A 851 -16.90 -12.10 15.77
N VAL A 852 -15.58 -11.95 15.63
CA VAL A 852 -14.88 -11.97 14.35
C VAL A 852 -14.03 -13.23 14.24
N GLY A 853 -14.15 -13.99 13.16
CA GLY A 853 -13.39 -15.20 12.90
C GLY A 853 -14.20 -16.48 13.09
N ASN A 854 -13.53 -17.55 13.54
CA ASN A 854 -14.16 -18.86 13.72
C ASN A 854 -15.29 -18.78 14.77
N TRP A 855 -16.48 -19.24 14.41
CA TRP A 855 -17.68 -19.15 15.25
C TRP A 855 -18.01 -20.42 16.03
N LEU A 856 -17.29 -21.52 15.77
CA LEU A 856 -17.48 -22.84 16.38
C LEU A 856 -17.02 -22.92 17.83
#